data_AF-A0A3Q3EMV9-F1
#
_entry.id   AF-A0A3Q3EMV9-F1
#
_cell.length_a   1.000
_cell.length_b   1.000
_cell.length_c   1.000
_cell.angle_alpha   90.00
_cell.angle_beta   90.00
_cell.angle_gamma   90.00
#
_symmetry.space_group_name_H-M   'P 1'
#
loop_
_entity.id
_entity.type
_entity.pdbx_description
1 polymer ?
#
loop_
_entity_poly.entity_id
_entity_poly.type
_entity_poly.pdbx_seq_one_letter_code
_entity_poly.pdbx_strand_id
1 'polypeptide(L)'
;MGCRLRKSKDQMVLLQKLTDCTLPHLSFRISPSTAHWFVCQTESLSFFESWFLIPSSLVTLLFKKMSKTDQVVGDVEEYFQERGPTVTFSKLHYSVQETRFCCKRGHEKYILKDVSGILRPGMNAIMGATGSGKTSLLDVIAGRKNPAGLKQGKVLVDGKVVTSELRLSSAYVVQDDILMGTLSVRENLLFSANLRLNPKHHSSSDKNSRVDVIIKDLGLTDCADTKIGTEFLRGVSGGERKRCSIGMELITSPSLLFLDEPTTGLDSNTANCIIGLLHKLSRRGKTVIFSIHQPRFSIFRQFDHLTMMHKGEAVYAGAAGQALEYFTNLGYQIESFDNPADFFMDITNGEAKSTLESLTAVESKNPLASMYRQSKLCQTMLEELDHVTQLITEGAKGQDRATDYATSFLYQMRVVCGRTVRNTLRNPQTSYAQLALNIFFAILVGLIYYQMPLTLPEALQNRSGAFFFLIINMVFGNLSAVELFINERAIFIHENSSGYYRTSVYFLSKIFADLIPNRIIPIFVFSAIAYYMMGLKPAFVAFMCFALTMSLVSLAGVGLAFLVSASVSSFAMANILIALPFVFMMVFGGYLVNLNSMLSWLSWLKWISIFKYGLDAAFINEFKGQLFSSNTTIIPGELFLKGQGIDYSTWGFWQNQSFS
;
A
#
# COMPACT_ATOMS: atom_id res chain seq x y z
N MET A 1 46.88 -32.30 -16.99
CA MET A 1 45.80 -32.61 -17.96
C MET A 1 44.83 -31.42 -17.96
N GLY A 2 44.28 -30.91 -19.06
CA GLY A 2 44.60 -31.16 -20.47
C GLY A 2 43.43 -30.85 -21.43
N CYS A 3 43.52 -29.75 -22.19
CA CYS A 3 42.62 -29.38 -23.31
C CYS A 3 41.17 -28.96 -22.94
N ARG A 4 40.42 -28.12 -23.71
CA ARG A 4 40.73 -27.23 -24.86
C ARG A 4 39.57 -26.24 -25.19
N LEU A 5 39.91 -25.00 -25.59
CA LEU A 5 39.20 -24.12 -26.58
C LEU A 5 37.77 -23.57 -26.21
N ARG A 6 37.28 -22.41 -26.70
CA ARG A 6 37.86 -21.30 -27.52
C ARG A 6 37.03 -19.99 -27.38
N LYS A 7 37.71 -18.82 -27.50
CA LYS A 7 37.42 -17.58 -28.30
C LYS A 7 35.96 -17.07 -28.49
N SER A 8 35.65 -15.78 -28.65
CA SER A 8 36.36 -14.47 -28.74
C SER A 8 35.30 -13.35 -28.52
N LYS A 9 35.51 -12.10 -28.10
CA LYS A 9 36.57 -11.06 -28.28
C LYS A 9 36.76 -10.54 -29.71
N ASP A 10 36.77 -9.22 -29.99
CA ASP A 10 36.32 -8.04 -29.22
C ASP A 10 35.07 -7.44 -29.95
N GLN A 11 34.82 -6.16 -30.30
CA GLN A 11 35.49 -4.85 -30.19
C GLN A 11 34.43 -3.71 -30.38
N MET A 12 34.78 -2.44 -30.13
CA MET A 12 33.92 -1.25 -30.28
C MET A 12 34.29 -0.36 -31.49
N VAL A 13 33.30 0.41 -31.99
CA VAL A 13 33.37 1.79 -32.55
C VAL A 13 34.48 2.16 -33.57
N LEU A 14 34.06 2.61 -34.77
CA LEU A 14 34.50 3.85 -35.47
C LEU A 14 33.53 4.09 -36.67
N LEU A 15 32.77 5.19 -36.72
CA LEU A 15 33.04 6.54 -37.28
C LEU A 15 32.88 6.72 -38.81
N GLN A 16 31.86 7.54 -39.15
CA GLN A 16 31.84 8.59 -40.19
C GLN A 16 31.94 8.27 -41.71
N LYS A 17 31.24 9.13 -42.48
CA LYS A 17 31.29 9.37 -43.94
C LYS A 17 30.81 8.25 -44.87
N LEU A 18 29.63 8.47 -45.43
CA LEU A 18 29.49 8.78 -46.86
C LEU A 18 28.22 9.62 -47.08
N THR A 19 28.27 10.58 -48.00
CA THR A 19 27.15 11.46 -48.37
C THR A 19 26.90 11.41 -49.88
N ASP A 20 25.78 12.00 -50.31
CA ASP A 20 25.51 12.49 -51.66
C ASP A 20 25.28 11.49 -52.80
N CYS A 21 24.01 11.31 -53.14
CA CYS A 21 23.54 11.23 -54.53
C CYS A 21 22.17 11.93 -54.66
N THR A 22 22.00 12.70 -55.73
CA THR A 22 20.98 13.75 -55.89
C THR A 22 19.58 13.26 -56.32
N LEU A 23 18.55 13.96 -55.80
CA LEU A 23 17.35 14.55 -56.46
C LEU A 23 17.05 14.20 -57.96
N PRO A 24 15.77 14.22 -58.44
CA PRO A 24 14.76 15.24 -58.05
C PRO A 24 13.25 14.86 -57.99
N HIS A 25 12.46 15.83 -57.53
CA HIS A 25 11.03 16.11 -57.78
C HIS A 25 10.00 14.98 -57.99
N LEU A 26 9.03 14.90 -57.06
CA LEU A 26 7.61 14.79 -57.43
C LEU A 26 6.70 15.39 -56.34
N SER A 27 5.78 16.27 -56.73
CA SER A 27 4.85 16.96 -55.83
C SER A 27 3.48 16.27 -55.81
N PHE A 28 2.93 15.96 -54.62
CA PHE A 28 1.52 15.56 -54.50
C PHE A 28 0.79 16.24 -53.34
N ARG A 29 -0.53 16.37 -53.51
CA ARG A 29 -1.42 17.20 -52.68
C ARG A 29 -1.73 16.55 -51.33
N ILE A 30 -1.95 17.41 -50.33
CA ILE A 30 -2.64 17.07 -49.09
C ILE A 30 -4.10 16.69 -49.40
N SER A 31 -4.59 15.61 -48.80
CA SER A 31 -6.01 15.25 -48.74
C SER A 31 -6.34 14.73 -47.33
N PRO A 32 -7.32 15.30 -46.61
CA PRO A 32 -7.62 14.92 -45.23
C PRO A 32 -8.66 13.78 -45.17
N SER A 33 -8.22 12.53 -45.07
CA SER A 33 -9.13 11.36 -44.96
C SER A 33 -8.67 10.27 -43.98
N THR A 34 -7.95 10.64 -42.91
CA THR A 34 -7.47 9.72 -41.85
C THR A 34 -7.70 10.25 -40.43
N ALA A 35 -8.71 11.12 -40.25
CA ALA A 35 -9.06 11.74 -38.96
C ALA A 35 -10.31 11.12 -38.30
N HIS A 36 -10.45 9.79 -38.32
CA HIS A 36 -11.65 9.10 -37.81
C HIS A 36 -11.39 7.82 -36.97
N TRP A 37 -10.23 7.75 -36.30
CA TRP A 37 -9.89 6.65 -35.36
C TRP A 37 -9.46 7.13 -33.96
N PHE A 38 -9.65 8.41 -33.63
CA PHE A 38 -9.29 9.02 -32.33
C PHE A 38 -10.45 9.79 -31.67
N VAL A 39 -11.70 9.40 -31.94
CA VAL A 39 -12.92 10.00 -31.34
C VAL A 39 -13.86 8.90 -30.82
N CYS A 40 -13.34 8.01 -29.96
CA CYS A 40 -14.12 6.95 -29.31
C CYS A 40 -13.63 6.70 -27.87
N GLN A 41 -13.32 7.77 -27.13
CA GLN A 41 -12.87 7.70 -25.74
C GLN A 41 -13.41 8.81 -24.83
N THR A 42 -14.39 9.58 -25.33
CA THR A 42 -15.03 10.71 -24.63
C THR A 42 -16.44 10.40 -24.12
N GLU A 43 -17.15 9.44 -24.72
CA GLU A 43 -18.54 9.11 -24.35
C GLU A 43 -18.67 8.31 -23.03
N SER A 44 -17.59 7.66 -22.59
CA SER A 44 -17.53 6.96 -21.30
C SER A 44 -17.40 7.90 -20.09
N LEU A 45 -17.03 9.17 -20.30
CA LEU A 45 -16.94 10.19 -19.24
C LEU A 45 -18.31 10.79 -18.92
N SER A 46 -19.13 11.08 -19.94
CA SER A 46 -20.49 11.62 -19.78
C SER A 46 -21.43 10.75 -18.94
N PHE A 47 -21.19 9.43 -18.89
CA PHE A 47 -22.00 8.53 -18.06
C PHE A 47 -21.71 8.67 -16.55
N PHE A 48 -20.49 9.08 -16.18
CA PHE A 48 -20.10 9.29 -14.77
C PHE A 48 -20.52 10.65 -14.21
N GLU A 49 -20.64 11.68 -15.04
CA GLU A 49 -21.09 13.02 -14.61
C GLU A 49 -22.58 13.03 -14.20
N SER A 50 -23.40 12.11 -14.74
CA SER A 50 -24.84 12.05 -14.52
C SER A 50 -25.29 11.81 -13.07
N TRP A 51 -24.43 11.29 -12.19
CA TRP A 51 -24.80 10.88 -10.82
C TRP A 51 -24.25 11.78 -9.70
N PHE A 52 -23.48 12.82 -10.00
CA PHE A 52 -23.00 13.79 -9.02
C PHE A 52 -23.45 15.22 -9.39
N LEU A 53 -24.50 15.69 -8.70
CA LEU A 53 -25.13 17.00 -8.95
C LEU A 53 -24.23 18.21 -8.61
N ILE A 54 -23.32 18.56 -9.51
CA ILE A 54 -22.66 19.88 -9.58
C ILE A 54 -22.57 20.30 -11.07
N PRO A 55 -23.37 21.27 -11.54
CA PRO A 55 -23.31 21.72 -12.93
C PRO A 55 -21.95 22.32 -13.30
N SER A 56 -21.36 21.87 -14.41
CA SER A 56 -20.06 22.34 -14.93
C SER A 56 -20.05 23.85 -15.24
N SER A 57 -21.18 24.42 -15.64
CA SER A 57 -21.37 25.87 -15.83
C SER A 57 -21.14 26.68 -14.56
N LEU A 58 -21.44 26.12 -13.38
CA LEU A 58 -21.24 26.77 -12.08
C LEU A 58 -19.77 26.71 -11.65
N VAL A 59 -19.05 25.65 -12.04
CA VAL A 59 -17.59 25.54 -11.85
C VAL A 59 -16.86 26.63 -12.65
N THR A 60 -17.17 26.79 -13.93
CA THR A 60 -16.51 27.80 -14.79
C THR A 60 -16.79 29.23 -14.34
N LEU A 61 -17.98 29.50 -13.78
CA LEU A 61 -18.38 30.85 -13.36
C LEU A 61 -17.76 31.25 -12.00
N LEU A 62 -17.56 30.28 -11.08
CA LEU A 62 -16.77 30.49 -9.86
C LEU A 62 -15.29 30.74 -10.16
N PHE A 63 -14.70 30.02 -11.13
CA PHE A 63 -13.30 30.22 -11.54
C PHE A 63 -13.00 31.59 -12.17
N LYS A 64 -14.01 32.38 -12.56
CA LYS A 64 -13.82 33.69 -13.23
C LYS A 64 -14.03 34.92 -12.32
N LYS A 65 -14.32 34.74 -11.02
CA LYS A 65 -14.56 35.86 -10.08
C LYS A 65 -13.69 35.84 -8.81
N MET A 66 -12.49 35.25 -8.90
CA MET A 66 -11.41 35.40 -7.91
C MET A 66 -10.13 35.92 -8.58
N SER A 67 -10.21 37.16 -9.07
CA SER A 67 -9.05 37.98 -9.42
C SER A 67 -9.22 39.32 -8.71
N LYS A 68 -8.13 39.83 -8.10
CA LYS A 68 -8.07 40.96 -7.15
C LYS A 68 -8.67 40.69 -5.75
N THR A 69 -7.90 39.99 -4.93
CA THR A 69 -7.64 40.40 -3.54
C THR A 69 -6.14 40.20 -3.29
N ASP A 70 -5.55 40.99 -2.39
CA ASP A 70 -4.13 41.33 -2.46
C ASP A 70 -3.13 40.28 -1.92
N GLN A 71 -1.89 40.40 -2.37
CA GLN A 71 -0.77 39.56 -1.93
C GLN A 71 -0.36 39.89 -0.48
N VAL A 72 -0.79 39.06 0.48
CA VAL A 72 -0.09 38.94 1.76
C VAL A 72 0.89 37.77 1.64
N VAL A 73 2.07 38.06 1.07
CA VAL A 73 3.22 37.14 1.16
C VAL A 73 3.80 37.28 2.55
N GLY A 74 3.38 36.41 3.47
CA GLY A 74 4.10 36.19 4.72
C GLY A 74 5.44 35.52 4.43
N ASP A 75 6.50 35.93 5.12
CA ASP A 75 7.85 35.43 4.85
C ASP A 75 7.96 33.91 5.08
N VAL A 76 8.62 33.24 4.13
CA VAL A 76 8.68 31.77 4.03
C VAL A 76 9.41 31.12 5.22
N GLU A 77 10.13 31.91 6.01
CA GLU A 77 10.97 31.47 7.13
C GLU A 77 10.18 31.14 8.41
N GLU A 78 8.93 31.60 8.56
CA GLU A 78 8.10 31.30 9.75
C GLU A 78 7.72 29.81 9.85
N TYR A 79 7.55 29.12 8.72
CA TYR A 79 7.01 27.74 8.63
C TYR A 79 7.88 26.63 9.28
N PHE A 80 9.05 26.95 9.83
CA PHE A 80 9.95 25.99 10.47
C PHE A 80 10.27 26.27 11.94
N GLN A 81 9.82 27.38 12.53
CA GLN A 81 10.31 27.89 13.82
C GLN A 81 10.13 26.98 15.05
N GLU A 82 9.22 25.99 15.02
CA GLU A 82 9.09 25.02 16.12
C GLU A 82 10.38 24.19 16.30
N ARG A 83 11.09 24.43 17.40
CA ARG A 83 12.23 23.63 17.86
C ARG A 83 11.80 22.17 18.04
N GLY A 84 12.64 21.25 17.60
CA GLY A 84 12.43 19.82 17.78
C GLY A 84 12.46 19.40 19.24
N PRO A 85 11.79 18.29 19.60
CA PRO A 85 11.78 17.78 20.96
C PRO A 85 13.03 16.96 21.26
N THR A 86 13.36 16.80 22.54
CA THR A 86 14.37 15.84 23.01
C THR A 86 13.73 14.48 23.23
N VAL A 87 14.28 13.43 22.61
CA VAL A 87 13.82 12.04 22.77
C VAL A 87 14.75 11.34 23.76
N THR A 88 14.20 10.85 24.88
CA THR A 88 14.96 10.07 25.88
C THR A 88 14.38 8.67 25.99
N PHE A 89 15.25 7.66 26.12
CA PHE A 89 14.83 6.27 26.28
C PHE A 89 15.70 5.57 27.31
N SER A 90 15.07 4.73 28.13
CA SER A 90 15.72 4.10 29.28
C SER A 90 15.47 2.60 29.33
N LYS A 91 16.54 1.85 29.62
CA LYS A 91 16.54 0.44 30.02
C LYS A 91 15.72 -0.44 29.07
N LEU A 92 15.75 -0.11 27.76
CA LEU A 92 14.91 -0.73 26.73
C LEU A 92 15.28 -2.18 26.51
N HIS A 93 14.33 -3.07 26.82
CA HIS A 93 14.40 -4.50 26.52
C HIS A 93 13.28 -4.86 25.56
N TYR A 94 13.63 -5.17 24.31
CA TYR A 94 12.68 -5.55 23.27
C TYR A 94 12.95 -6.96 22.79
N SER A 95 11.95 -7.83 22.88
CA SER A 95 12.00 -9.20 22.39
C SER A 95 11.01 -9.44 21.24
N VAL A 96 11.32 -10.47 20.45
CA VAL A 96 10.44 -11.02 19.41
C VAL A 96 10.29 -12.51 19.69
N GLN A 97 9.06 -13.02 19.67
CA GLN A 97 8.82 -14.46 19.68
C GLN A 97 8.78 -15.00 18.25
N GLU A 98 9.57 -16.03 17.97
CA GLU A 98 9.57 -16.69 16.66
C GLU A 98 8.24 -17.44 16.45
N THR A 99 7.44 -17.03 15.47
CA THR A 99 6.25 -17.79 15.06
C THR A 99 6.66 -18.98 14.21
N ARG A 100 6.66 -20.18 14.78
CA ARG A 100 6.88 -21.42 14.01
C ARG A 100 5.57 -21.87 13.35
N PHE A 101 5.70 -22.66 12.28
CA PHE A 101 4.56 -23.19 11.52
C PHE A 101 3.55 -23.90 12.43
N CYS A 102 2.26 -23.78 12.12
CA CYS A 102 1.14 -24.25 12.97
C CYS A 102 1.13 -23.68 14.41
N CYS A 103 1.27 -22.35 14.53
CA CYS A 103 0.97 -21.55 15.74
C CYS A 103 1.74 -21.91 17.02
N LYS A 104 2.78 -22.73 16.95
CA LYS A 104 3.66 -23.01 18.11
C LYS A 104 4.53 -21.79 18.38
N ARG A 105 4.43 -21.24 19.60
CA ARG A 105 5.35 -20.19 20.08
C ARG A 105 6.77 -20.77 20.09
N GLY A 106 7.67 -20.18 19.30
CA GLY A 106 9.09 -20.49 19.33
C GLY A 106 9.79 -19.83 20.52
N HIS A 107 11.11 -19.84 20.51
CA HIS A 107 11.89 -19.18 21.56
C HIS A 107 11.73 -17.66 21.47
N GLU A 108 11.78 -17.00 22.63
CA GLU A 108 11.76 -15.55 22.75
C GLU A 108 13.18 -15.00 22.59
N LYS A 109 13.40 -14.20 21.54
CA LYS A 109 14.69 -13.66 21.16
C LYS A 109 14.77 -12.18 21.54
N TYR A 110 15.65 -11.83 22.47
CA TYR A 110 15.93 -10.44 22.81
C TYR A 110 16.74 -9.77 21.69
N ILE A 111 16.16 -8.71 21.12
CA ILE A 111 16.72 -7.92 20.02
C ILE A 111 17.37 -6.63 20.55
N LEU A 112 16.78 -6.02 21.60
CA LEU A 112 17.39 -4.94 22.37
C LEU A 112 17.54 -5.39 23.82
N LYS A 113 18.68 -5.06 24.44
CA LYS A 113 19.03 -5.42 25.82
C LYS A 113 19.57 -4.18 26.53
N ASP A 114 18.84 -3.69 27.53
CA ASP A 114 19.25 -2.55 28.36
C ASP A 114 19.81 -1.35 27.57
N VAL A 115 19.08 -0.91 26.55
CA VAL A 115 19.51 0.23 25.72
C VAL A 115 18.94 1.54 26.30
N SER A 116 19.81 2.52 26.58
CA SER A 116 19.46 3.82 27.14
C SER A 116 20.16 4.96 26.37
N GLY A 117 19.57 6.16 26.33
CA GLY A 117 20.15 7.30 25.59
C GLY A 117 19.26 8.55 25.54
N ILE A 118 19.88 9.66 25.12
CA ILE A 118 19.28 11.00 24.99
C ILE A 118 19.61 11.56 23.61
N LEU A 119 18.60 11.84 22.80
CA LEU A 119 18.73 12.38 21.44
C LEU A 119 18.12 13.78 21.38
N ARG A 120 18.94 14.78 21.06
CA ARG A 120 18.60 16.21 21.13
C ARG A 120 18.36 16.80 19.73
N PRO A 121 17.76 18.00 19.61
CA PRO A 121 17.67 18.72 18.33
C PRO A 121 19.04 18.85 17.64
N GLY A 122 19.12 18.41 16.39
CA GLY A 122 20.39 18.09 15.72
C GLY A 122 20.31 16.84 14.83
N MET A 123 21.46 16.45 14.26
CA MET A 123 21.67 15.22 13.51
C MET A 123 22.10 14.08 14.45
N ASN A 124 21.21 13.13 14.69
CA ASN A 124 21.44 11.97 15.55
C ASN A 124 21.55 10.70 14.70
N ALA A 125 22.76 10.14 14.58
CA ALA A 125 23.02 8.93 13.81
C ALA A 125 23.03 7.67 14.69
N ILE A 126 22.32 6.63 14.28
CA ILE A 126 22.35 5.28 14.87
C ILE A 126 23.11 4.37 13.91
N MET A 127 24.23 3.80 14.34
CA MET A 127 25.18 3.10 13.47
C MET A 127 25.59 1.74 14.05
N GLY A 128 26.07 0.83 13.18
CA GLY A 128 26.47 -0.53 13.54
C GLY A 128 26.10 -1.56 12.47
N ALA A 129 26.68 -2.75 12.60
CA ALA A 129 26.54 -3.86 11.65
C ALA A 129 25.07 -4.28 11.39
N THR A 130 24.83 -4.95 10.27
CA THR A 130 23.54 -5.58 9.96
C THR A 130 23.13 -6.55 11.08
N GLY A 131 21.88 -6.46 11.53
CA GLY A 131 21.37 -7.25 12.67
C GLY A 131 21.80 -6.76 14.07
N SER A 132 22.58 -5.69 14.20
CA SER A 132 22.99 -5.10 15.49
C SER A 132 21.83 -4.53 16.34
N GLY A 133 20.68 -4.26 15.72
CA GLY A 133 19.49 -3.72 16.38
C GLY A 133 19.00 -2.36 15.88
N LYS A 134 19.74 -1.66 14.98
CA LYS A 134 19.45 -0.28 14.52
C LYS A 134 17.96 0.01 14.26
N THR A 135 17.36 -0.62 13.26
CA THR A 135 15.94 -0.46 12.89
C THR A 135 14.99 -0.82 14.02
N SER A 136 15.33 -1.82 14.85
CA SER A 136 14.50 -2.20 16.00
C SER A 136 14.53 -1.15 17.11
N LEU A 137 15.67 -0.49 17.35
CA LEU A 137 15.74 0.66 18.24
C LEU A 137 14.94 1.84 17.66
N LEU A 138 15.14 2.16 16.38
CA LEU A 138 14.46 3.25 15.67
C LEU A 138 12.93 3.08 15.69
N ASP A 139 12.42 1.89 15.38
CA ASP A 139 10.98 1.56 15.46
C ASP A 139 10.44 1.56 16.91
N VAL A 140 11.26 1.26 17.93
CA VAL A 140 10.82 1.34 19.33
C VAL A 140 10.71 2.79 19.78
N ILE A 141 11.69 3.64 19.46
CA ILE A 141 11.66 5.06 19.86
C ILE A 141 10.63 5.87 19.06
N ALA A 142 10.33 5.49 17.82
CA ALA A 142 9.20 6.01 17.04
C ALA A 142 7.84 5.40 17.44
N GLY A 143 7.80 4.49 18.42
CA GLY A 143 6.58 3.83 18.88
C GLY A 143 5.90 2.95 17.83
N ARG A 144 6.60 2.50 16.79
CA ARG A 144 6.09 1.68 15.68
C ARG A 144 6.13 0.17 15.93
N LYS A 145 6.97 -0.33 16.86
CA LYS A 145 6.91 -1.73 17.31
C LYS A 145 5.65 -2.03 18.14
N ASN A 146 5.31 -3.32 18.22
CA ASN A 146 4.23 -3.83 19.08
C ASN A 146 4.63 -3.69 20.57
N PRO A 147 3.84 -3.00 21.41
CA PRO A 147 4.13 -2.86 22.84
C PRO A 147 4.35 -4.18 23.60
N ALA A 148 3.72 -5.29 23.19
CA ALA A 148 3.88 -6.59 23.84
C ALA A 148 5.31 -7.20 23.73
N GLY A 149 6.15 -6.67 22.82
CA GLY A 149 7.56 -7.01 22.72
C GLY A 149 8.46 -6.18 23.64
N LEU A 150 8.02 -5.00 24.10
CA LEU A 150 8.76 -4.16 25.04
C LEU A 150 8.53 -4.68 26.47
N LYS A 151 9.51 -5.42 27.01
CA LYS A 151 9.41 -6.06 28.34
C LYS A 151 9.79 -5.14 29.49
N GLN A 152 10.71 -4.21 29.22
CA GLN A 152 11.20 -3.25 30.19
C GLN A 152 11.65 -1.97 29.46
N GLY A 153 11.62 -0.86 30.19
CA GLY A 153 12.07 0.44 29.73
C GLY A 153 10.94 1.38 29.34
N LYS A 154 11.29 2.64 29.08
CA LYS A 154 10.35 3.69 28.65
C LYS A 154 10.99 4.52 27.53
N VAL A 155 10.14 5.11 26.68
CA VAL A 155 10.52 6.16 25.74
C VAL A 155 9.70 7.40 26.06
N LEU A 156 10.35 8.55 26.07
CA LEU A 156 9.82 9.86 26.42
C LEU A 156 10.22 10.88 25.36
N VAL A 157 9.38 11.86 25.10
CA VAL A 157 9.63 12.99 24.19
C VAL A 157 9.23 14.28 24.90
N ASP A 158 10.19 15.16 25.16
CA ASP A 158 10.06 16.31 26.09
C ASP A 158 9.40 15.92 27.42
N GLY A 159 9.85 14.80 27.99
CA GLY A 159 9.33 14.23 29.24
C GLY A 159 7.93 13.57 29.14
N LYS A 160 7.28 13.57 27.98
CA LYS A 160 5.98 12.92 27.81
C LYS A 160 6.16 11.51 27.26
N VAL A 161 5.48 10.52 27.84
CA VAL A 161 5.51 9.12 27.35
C VAL A 161 5.04 9.07 25.90
N VAL A 162 5.67 8.22 25.08
CA VAL A 162 5.25 7.98 23.69
C VAL A 162 3.80 7.45 23.64
N THR A 163 2.85 8.32 23.31
CA THR A 163 1.44 7.97 23.03
C THR A 163 1.22 7.69 21.54
N SER A 164 0.00 7.27 21.19
CA SER A 164 -0.39 7.16 19.78
C SER A 164 -0.47 8.52 19.06
N GLU A 165 -0.55 9.64 19.79
CA GLU A 165 -0.54 10.99 19.21
C GLU A 165 0.83 11.34 18.62
N LEU A 166 1.93 10.90 19.25
CA LEU A 166 3.29 11.15 18.75
C LEU A 166 3.52 10.55 17.36
N ARG A 167 2.85 9.44 17.03
CA ARG A 167 2.89 8.82 15.69
C ARG A 167 2.27 9.70 14.59
N LEU A 168 1.48 10.72 14.97
CA LEU A 168 0.85 11.67 14.04
C LEU A 168 1.65 12.97 13.92
N SER A 169 2.37 13.39 14.97
CA SER A 169 3.19 14.61 14.96
C SER A 169 4.65 14.38 14.55
N SER A 170 5.16 13.16 14.67
CA SER A 170 6.47 12.77 14.11
C SER A 170 6.34 12.23 12.68
N ALA A 171 7.42 12.40 11.92
CA ALA A 171 7.57 11.82 10.59
C ALA A 171 8.49 10.60 10.63
N TYR A 172 8.24 9.60 9.78
CA TYR A 172 9.07 8.39 9.70
C TYR A 172 9.21 7.90 8.25
N VAL A 173 10.42 8.06 7.70
CA VAL A 173 10.80 7.54 6.39
C VAL A 173 11.31 6.10 6.56
N VAL A 174 10.66 5.15 5.90
CA VAL A 174 11.07 3.73 5.93
C VAL A 174 12.27 3.46 5.01
N GLN A 175 12.90 2.29 5.17
CA GLN A 175 14.02 1.84 4.33
C GLN A 175 13.61 1.70 2.86
N ASP A 176 12.52 0.98 2.59
CA ASP A 176 11.95 0.81 1.24
C ASP A 176 11.11 2.03 0.79
N ASP A 177 11.21 2.41 -0.48
CA ASP A 177 10.46 3.53 -1.05
C ASP A 177 8.99 3.18 -1.37
N ILE A 178 8.15 3.08 -0.34
CA ILE A 178 6.73 2.72 -0.50
C ILE A 178 5.95 3.91 -1.09
N LEU A 179 5.85 3.96 -2.42
CA LEU A 179 5.19 5.01 -3.23
C LEU A 179 4.24 4.42 -4.28
N MET A 180 3.22 5.18 -4.70
CA MET A 180 2.32 4.74 -5.77
C MET A 180 2.90 5.03 -7.16
N GLY A 181 3.50 4.00 -7.77
CA GLY A 181 4.27 4.09 -9.01
C GLY A 181 3.57 4.64 -10.26
N THR A 182 2.24 4.58 -10.32
CA THR A 182 1.42 5.07 -11.45
C THR A 182 1.16 6.59 -11.37
N LEU A 183 1.53 7.23 -10.26
CA LEU A 183 1.43 8.67 -10.01
C LEU A 183 2.78 9.37 -10.22
N SER A 184 2.76 10.68 -10.45
CA SER A 184 3.96 11.53 -10.47
C SER A 184 4.48 11.88 -9.08
N VAL A 185 5.69 12.44 -9.01
CA VAL A 185 6.25 13.02 -7.78
C VAL A 185 5.27 14.03 -7.17
N ARG A 186 4.81 15.02 -7.97
CA ARG A 186 3.81 16.03 -7.59
C ARG A 186 2.51 15.42 -7.09
N GLU A 187 2.01 14.36 -7.72
CA GLU A 187 0.76 13.70 -7.33
C GLU A 187 0.87 12.92 -6.02
N ASN A 188 2.00 12.25 -5.75
CA ASN A 188 2.23 11.58 -4.46
C ASN A 188 2.36 12.61 -3.31
N LEU A 189 3.11 13.70 -3.55
CA LEU A 189 3.22 14.82 -2.60
C LEU A 189 1.85 15.47 -2.35
N LEU A 190 1.11 15.80 -3.40
CA LEU A 190 -0.23 16.39 -3.28
C LEU A 190 -1.25 15.43 -2.61
N PHE A 191 -1.08 14.12 -2.72
CA PHE A 191 -1.89 13.15 -1.96
C PHE A 191 -1.63 13.24 -0.45
N SER A 192 -0.37 13.26 -0.02
CA SER A 192 0.01 13.50 1.39
C SER A 192 -0.52 14.86 1.89
N ALA A 193 -0.30 15.94 1.12
CA ALA A 193 -0.74 17.29 1.47
C ALA A 193 -2.27 17.41 1.55
N ASN A 194 -3.03 16.70 0.72
CA ASN A 194 -4.48 16.69 0.84
C ASN A 194 -4.92 16.05 2.17
N LEU A 195 -4.38 14.88 2.52
CA LEU A 195 -4.84 14.08 3.65
C LEU A 195 -4.33 14.55 5.03
N ARG A 196 -3.08 14.99 5.13
CA ARG A 196 -2.42 15.33 6.40
C ARG A 196 -2.49 16.82 6.77
N LEU A 197 -2.79 17.70 5.83
CA LEU A 197 -2.99 19.12 6.10
C LEU A 197 -4.49 19.43 6.21
N ASN A 198 -4.93 20.03 7.32
CA ASN A 198 -6.34 20.26 7.58
C ASN A 198 -6.93 21.34 6.62
N PRO A 199 -7.97 21.03 5.82
CA PRO A 199 -8.60 21.98 4.90
C PRO A 199 -9.16 23.26 5.54
N LYS A 200 -9.35 23.30 6.88
CA LYS A 200 -9.74 24.51 7.61
C LYS A 200 -8.63 25.56 7.71
N HIS A 201 -7.36 25.15 7.60
CA HIS A 201 -6.18 26.00 7.79
C HIS A 201 -5.31 26.11 6.53
N HIS A 202 -5.53 25.23 5.54
CA HIS A 202 -4.80 25.22 4.28
C HIS A 202 -5.77 25.02 3.11
N SER A 203 -5.92 26.05 2.28
CA SER A 203 -6.64 25.98 1.02
C SER A 203 -5.93 25.06 0.02
N SER A 204 -6.63 24.67 -1.05
CA SER A 204 -6.01 23.92 -2.14
C SER A 204 -4.85 24.66 -2.82
N SER A 205 -4.84 26.01 -2.78
CA SER A 205 -3.73 26.81 -3.29
C SER A 205 -2.50 26.66 -2.40
N ASP A 206 -2.66 26.81 -1.08
CA ASP A 206 -1.57 26.72 -0.11
C ASP A 206 -0.94 25.32 -0.09
N LYS A 207 -1.77 24.28 -0.27
CA LYS A 207 -1.32 22.89 -0.42
C LYS A 207 -0.47 22.70 -1.68
N ASN A 208 -0.86 23.29 -2.81
CA ASN A 208 -0.05 23.25 -4.04
C ASN A 208 1.27 24.01 -3.84
N SER A 209 1.21 25.26 -3.36
CA SER A 209 2.40 26.08 -3.11
C SER A 209 3.41 25.40 -2.17
N ARG A 210 2.94 24.73 -1.11
CA ARG A 210 3.79 23.96 -0.19
C ARG A 210 4.40 22.71 -0.84
N VAL A 211 3.69 22.07 -1.76
CA VAL A 211 4.23 20.99 -2.60
C VAL A 211 5.31 21.51 -3.56
N ASP A 212 5.10 22.66 -4.21
CA ASP A 212 6.12 23.27 -5.10
C ASP A 212 7.38 23.72 -4.33
N VAL A 213 7.24 24.28 -3.12
CA VAL A 213 8.38 24.57 -2.23
C VAL A 213 9.15 23.29 -1.89
N ILE A 214 8.46 22.20 -1.56
CA ILE A 214 9.11 20.92 -1.21
C ILE A 214 9.77 20.28 -2.44
N ILE A 215 9.16 20.33 -3.62
CA ILE A 215 9.78 19.90 -4.89
C ILE A 215 11.08 20.68 -5.15
N LYS A 216 11.10 21.99 -4.86
CA LYS A 216 12.30 22.84 -5.00
C LYS A 216 13.37 22.52 -3.94
N ASP A 217 13.03 22.48 -2.65
CA ASP A 217 13.98 22.19 -1.54
C ASP A 217 14.62 20.79 -1.68
N LEU A 218 13.92 19.83 -2.30
CA LEU A 218 14.43 18.49 -2.60
C LEU A 218 15.21 18.38 -3.92
N GLY A 219 15.18 19.40 -4.79
CA GLY A 219 15.76 19.32 -6.14
C GLY A 219 15.06 18.29 -7.05
N LEU A 220 13.73 18.26 -7.02
CA LEU A 220 12.87 17.36 -7.81
C LEU A 220 12.09 18.11 -8.91
N THR A 221 12.48 19.34 -9.25
CA THR A 221 11.83 20.18 -10.27
C THR A 221 11.69 19.47 -11.61
N ASP A 222 12.77 18.82 -12.04
CA ASP A 222 12.93 18.30 -13.40
C ASP A 222 12.15 16.99 -13.61
N CYS A 223 11.73 16.35 -12.51
CA CYS A 223 10.95 15.11 -12.47
C CYS A 223 9.59 15.28 -11.76
N ALA A 224 9.18 16.51 -11.43
CA ALA A 224 7.97 16.81 -10.66
C ALA A 224 6.71 16.13 -11.22
N ASP A 225 6.53 16.18 -12.54
CA ASP A 225 5.37 15.62 -13.23
C ASP A 225 5.65 14.25 -13.90
N THR A 226 6.87 13.72 -13.71
CA THR A 226 7.28 12.37 -14.13
C THR A 226 6.73 11.31 -13.17
N LYS A 227 6.21 10.20 -13.72
CA LYS A 227 5.72 9.06 -12.94
C LYS A 227 6.84 8.43 -12.11
N ILE A 228 6.54 8.04 -10.86
CA ILE A 228 7.48 7.34 -9.97
C ILE A 228 7.96 6.02 -10.61
N GLY A 229 7.08 5.30 -11.29
CA GLY A 229 7.37 4.03 -11.96
C GLY A 229 7.07 2.79 -11.09
N THR A 230 7.00 1.65 -11.75
CA THR A 230 6.84 0.31 -11.14
C THR A 230 7.89 -0.62 -11.74
N GLU A 231 7.96 -1.88 -11.27
CA GLU A 231 8.85 -2.90 -11.84
C GLU A 231 8.67 -3.09 -13.36
N PHE A 232 7.46 -2.84 -13.87
CA PHE A 232 7.11 -2.94 -15.30
C PHE A 232 7.08 -1.59 -16.03
N LEU A 233 7.04 -0.47 -15.30
CA LEU A 233 6.92 0.88 -15.87
C LEU A 233 8.10 1.74 -15.42
N ARG A 234 9.04 2.02 -16.33
CA ARG A 234 10.15 2.95 -16.08
C ARG A 234 9.63 4.32 -15.61
N GLY A 235 10.19 4.82 -14.52
CA GLY A 235 9.91 6.13 -13.94
C GLY A 235 11.18 6.87 -13.53
N VAL A 236 11.13 7.52 -12.37
CA VAL A 236 12.26 8.30 -11.79
C VAL A 236 13.40 7.40 -11.28
N SER A 237 14.58 7.95 -11.06
CA SER A 237 15.71 7.24 -10.45
C SER A 237 15.48 6.93 -8.98
N GLY A 238 16.20 5.94 -8.42
CA GLY A 238 16.14 5.61 -6.98
C GLY A 238 16.44 6.82 -6.07
N GLY A 239 17.37 7.69 -6.47
CA GLY A 239 17.70 8.92 -5.74
C GLY A 239 16.60 9.99 -5.76
N GLU A 240 15.82 10.09 -6.83
CA GLU A 240 14.62 10.93 -6.89
C GLU A 240 13.47 10.29 -6.10
N ARG A 241 13.34 8.97 -6.18
CA ARG A 241 12.32 8.18 -5.47
C ARG A 241 12.47 8.29 -3.94
N LYS A 242 13.68 8.13 -3.40
CA LYS A 242 13.97 8.30 -1.96
C LYS A 242 13.73 9.74 -1.51
N ARG A 243 14.12 10.73 -2.32
CA ARG A 243 13.81 12.15 -2.04
C ARG A 243 12.29 12.41 -2.06
N CYS A 244 11.52 11.82 -2.97
CA CYS A 244 10.07 11.91 -2.98
C CYS A 244 9.44 11.26 -1.72
N SER A 245 9.94 10.12 -1.27
CA SER A 245 9.51 9.47 -0.02
C SER A 245 9.74 10.38 1.20
N ILE A 246 10.94 10.94 1.32
CA ILE A 246 11.27 11.96 2.35
C ILE A 246 10.31 13.17 2.23
N GLY A 247 10.06 13.64 1.01
CA GLY A 247 9.16 14.76 0.74
C GLY A 247 7.71 14.54 1.20
N MET A 248 7.16 13.33 1.05
CA MET A 248 5.80 13.03 1.51
C MET A 248 5.65 13.19 3.03
N GLU A 249 6.72 12.95 3.78
CA GLU A 249 6.77 13.06 5.24
C GLU A 249 7.15 14.47 5.73
N LEU A 250 7.90 15.25 4.93
CA LEU A 250 8.21 16.67 5.24
C LEU A 250 7.02 17.62 5.05
N ILE A 251 5.96 17.20 4.35
CA ILE A 251 4.77 18.01 4.05
C ILE A 251 4.06 18.57 5.29
N THR A 252 4.15 17.91 6.45
CA THR A 252 3.58 18.40 7.70
C THR A 252 4.49 19.40 8.45
N SER A 253 5.71 19.67 7.97
CA SER A 253 6.79 20.36 8.71
C SER A 253 7.07 19.76 10.10
N PRO A 254 7.28 18.43 10.20
CA PRO A 254 7.44 17.72 11.47
C PRO A 254 8.57 18.30 12.34
N SER A 255 8.35 18.38 13.66
CA SER A 255 9.38 18.78 14.64
C SER A 255 10.40 17.67 14.92
N LEU A 256 9.96 16.42 14.77
CA LEU A 256 10.72 15.18 14.99
C LEU A 256 10.64 14.29 13.74
N LEU A 257 11.80 13.93 13.18
CA LEU A 257 11.94 13.14 11.96
C LEU A 257 12.81 11.91 12.18
N PHE A 258 12.24 10.73 11.92
CA PHE A 258 12.94 9.45 11.89
C PHE A 258 13.20 9.01 10.44
N LEU A 259 14.38 8.45 10.14
CA LEU A 259 14.65 7.79 8.85
C LEU A 259 15.40 6.47 9.02
N ASP A 260 14.87 5.37 8.47
CA ASP A 260 15.61 4.11 8.42
C ASP A 260 16.46 4.03 7.13
N GLU A 261 17.77 3.90 7.33
CA GLU A 261 18.84 3.85 6.32
C GLU A 261 18.60 4.73 5.07
N PRO A 262 18.53 6.07 5.22
CA PRO A 262 18.15 6.97 4.13
C PRO A 262 19.15 7.05 2.96
N THR A 263 20.34 6.45 3.11
CA THR A 263 21.41 6.41 2.10
C THR A 263 21.62 5.03 1.46
N THR A 264 20.93 3.98 1.92
CA THR A 264 21.12 2.61 1.40
C THR A 264 20.61 2.51 -0.05
N GLY A 265 21.39 1.87 -0.92
CA GLY A 265 21.06 1.68 -2.35
C GLY A 265 21.28 2.92 -3.24
N LEU A 266 21.91 3.99 -2.73
CA LEU A 266 22.15 5.23 -3.47
C LEU A 266 23.62 5.43 -3.83
N ASP A 267 23.88 6.19 -4.89
CA ASP A 267 25.21 6.69 -5.18
C ASP A 267 25.66 7.72 -4.14
N SER A 268 26.98 7.92 -4.02
CA SER A 268 27.55 8.75 -2.96
C SER A 268 27.31 10.25 -3.13
N ASN A 269 26.94 10.75 -4.31
CA ASN A 269 26.60 12.16 -4.49
C ASN A 269 25.16 12.39 -4.03
N THR A 270 24.21 11.56 -4.46
CA THR A 270 22.82 11.57 -3.96
C THR A 270 22.77 11.38 -2.45
N ALA A 271 23.56 10.46 -1.88
CA ALA A 271 23.63 10.25 -0.44
C ALA A 271 24.12 11.50 0.31
N ASN A 272 25.17 12.18 -0.18
CA ASN A 272 25.62 13.46 0.39
C ASN A 272 24.53 14.56 0.26
N CYS A 273 23.77 14.61 -0.84
CA CYS A 273 22.67 15.56 -1.00
C CYS A 273 21.53 15.33 0.00
N ILE A 274 21.13 14.08 0.24
CA ILE A 274 20.11 13.72 1.23
C ILE A 274 20.57 14.05 2.65
N ILE A 275 21.80 13.70 3.02
CA ILE A 275 22.35 14.05 4.35
C ILE A 275 22.47 15.57 4.51
N GLY A 276 22.89 16.30 3.47
CA GLY A 276 22.96 17.77 3.48
C GLY A 276 21.59 18.44 3.63
N LEU A 277 20.52 17.87 3.07
CA LEU A 277 19.14 18.28 3.33
C LEU A 277 18.76 18.06 4.80
N LEU A 278 19.01 16.86 5.33
CA LEU A 278 18.71 16.53 6.73
C LEU A 278 19.47 17.44 7.71
N HIS A 279 20.74 17.74 7.42
CA HIS A 279 21.52 18.69 8.18
C HIS A 279 20.95 20.13 8.09
N LYS A 280 20.50 20.59 6.92
CA LYS A 280 19.78 21.89 6.82
C LYS A 280 18.52 21.91 7.67
N LEU A 281 17.75 20.82 7.72
CA LEU A 281 16.57 20.71 8.56
C LEU A 281 16.91 20.71 10.06
N SER A 282 17.98 20.02 10.48
CA SER A 282 18.40 20.03 11.89
C SER A 282 18.92 21.41 12.35
N ARG A 283 19.61 22.16 11.47
CA ARG A 283 20.02 23.55 11.74
C ARG A 283 18.84 24.54 11.75
N ARG A 284 17.70 24.21 11.12
CA ARG A 284 16.39 24.85 11.37
C ARG A 284 15.75 24.40 12.71
N GLY A 285 16.54 23.85 13.64
CA GLY A 285 16.14 23.48 14.99
C GLY A 285 15.43 22.13 15.13
N LYS A 286 15.28 21.33 14.06
CA LYS A 286 14.53 20.06 14.08
C LYS A 286 15.33 18.91 14.69
N THR A 287 14.64 17.94 15.29
CA THR A 287 15.27 16.70 15.78
C THR A 287 15.24 15.65 14.68
N VAL A 288 16.40 15.35 14.11
CA VAL A 288 16.55 14.35 13.05
C VAL A 288 17.29 13.15 13.61
N ILE A 289 16.67 11.97 13.52
CA ILE A 289 17.20 10.70 14.02
C ILE A 289 17.18 9.70 12.87
N PHE A 290 18.32 9.08 12.55
CA PHE A 290 18.39 8.15 11.43
C PHE A 290 19.34 7.00 11.68
N SER A 291 19.02 5.82 11.14
CA SER A 291 19.95 4.71 11.10
C SER A 291 20.87 4.84 9.87
N ILE A 292 22.13 4.40 9.96
CA ILE A 292 23.06 4.40 8.83
C ILE A 292 24.07 3.25 8.91
N HIS A 293 24.57 2.82 7.76
CA HIS A 293 25.60 1.80 7.60
C HIS A 293 26.76 2.39 6.78
N GLN A 294 27.99 2.28 7.29
CA GLN A 294 29.24 2.71 6.62
C GLN A 294 29.15 4.06 5.86
N PRO A 295 28.87 5.18 6.55
CA PRO A 295 28.88 6.50 5.93
C PRO A 295 30.30 6.95 5.58
N ARG A 296 30.47 7.54 4.39
CA ARG A 296 31.69 8.28 4.05
C ARG A 296 31.98 9.38 5.08
N PHE A 297 33.25 9.71 5.27
CA PHE A 297 33.69 10.78 6.18
C PHE A 297 32.96 12.13 5.99
N SER A 298 32.61 12.49 4.74
CA SER A 298 31.84 13.71 4.41
C SER A 298 30.41 13.71 4.99
N ILE A 299 29.82 12.53 5.18
CA ILE A 299 28.53 12.32 5.83
C ILE A 299 28.73 12.26 7.35
N PHE A 300 29.71 11.48 7.82
CA PHE A 300 30.02 11.33 9.25
C PHE A 300 30.27 12.67 9.96
N ARG A 301 31.04 13.57 9.34
CA ARG A 301 31.34 14.92 9.87
C ARG A 301 30.10 15.81 10.06
N GLN A 302 28.95 15.45 9.48
CA GLN A 302 27.70 16.22 9.62
C GLN A 302 26.84 15.80 10.81
N PHE A 303 27.24 14.78 11.57
CA PHE A 303 26.51 14.27 12.73
C PHE A 303 26.83 15.10 13.99
N ASP A 304 25.81 15.41 14.79
CA ASP A 304 26.00 16.02 16.12
C ASP A 304 26.17 14.92 17.18
N HIS A 305 25.33 13.88 17.13
CA HIS A 305 25.32 12.74 18.06
C HIS A 305 25.46 11.41 17.31
N LEU A 306 26.20 10.46 17.89
CA LEU A 306 26.39 9.10 17.39
C LEU A 306 25.99 8.08 18.46
N THR A 307 25.18 7.10 18.08
CA THR A 307 24.85 5.91 18.88
C THR A 307 25.31 4.65 18.15
N MET A 308 26.35 3.99 18.64
CA MET A 308 26.86 2.73 18.09
C MET A 308 26.17 1.53 18.75
N MET A 309 25.60 0.64 17.92
CA MET A 309 24.91 -0.58 18.32
C MET A 309 25.71 -1.83 17.96
N HIS A 310 25.81 -2.78 18.90
CA HIS A 310 26.34 -4.13 18.65
C HIS A 310 25.50 -5.19 19.33
N LYS A 311 25.10 -6.23 18.59
CA LYS A 311 24.36 -7.42 19.10
C LYS A 311 23.17 -7.08 20.04
N GLY A 312 22.48 -5.96 19.82
CA GLY A 312 21.33 -5.51 20.61
C GLY A 312 21.64 -4.60 21.80
N GLU A 313 22.89 -4.16 21.97
CA GLU A 313 23.34 -3.28 23.06
C GLU A 313 24.06 -2.05 22.50
N ALA A 314 24.08 -0.94 23.24
CA ALA A 314 24.90 0.22 22.91
C ALA A 314 26.37 -0.01 23.32
N VAL A 315 27.31 0.32 22.43
CA VAL A 315 28.77 0.29 22.70
C VAL A 315 29.40 1.69 22.72
N TYR A 316 28.66 2.70 22.25
CA TYR A 316 28.93 4.12 22.43
C TYR A 316 27.62 4.90 22.24
N ALA A 317 27.41 5.93 23.05
CA ALA A 317 26.47 7.02 22.74
C ALA A 317 27.05 8.34 23.27
N GLY A 318 27.11 9.36 22.42
CA GLY A 318 27.70 10.65 22.72
C GLY A 318 27.89 11.55 21.48
N ALA A 319 28.63 12.65 21.63
CA ALA A 319 28.92 13.57 20.54
C ALA A 319 29.79 12.91 19.47
N ALA A 320 29.41 12.99 18.19
CA ALA A 320 30.04 12.19 17.13
C ALA A 320 31.56 12.41 17.00
N GLY A 321 32.06 13.62 17.28
CA GLY A 321 33.49 13.94 17.29
C GLY A 321 34.29 13.31 18.44
N GLN A 322 33.65 12.94 19.55
CA GLN A 322 34.30 12.29 20.71
C GLN A 322 34.37 10.76 20.59
N ALA A 323 33.69 10.18 19.58
CA ALA A 323 33.67 8.72 19.39
C ALA A 323 35.06 8.15 19.11
N LEU A 324 35.89 8.86 18.33
CA LEU A 324 37.25 8.41 18.00
C LEU A 324 38.15 8.39 19.24
N GLU A 325 38.15 9.48 20.02
CA GLU A 325 38.88 9.58 21.29
C GLU A 325 38.49 8.46 22.27
N TYR A 326 37.20 8.16 22.37
CA TYR A 326 36.69 7.06 23.20
C TYR A 326 37.27 5.70 22.78
N PHE A 327 37.23 5.34 21.50
CA PHE A 327 37.77 4.04 21.04
C PHE A 327 39.31 3.98 21.11
N THR A 328 40.02 5.10 20.91
CA THR A 328 41.47 5.16 21.14
C THR A 328 41.85 5.01 22.61
N ASN A 329 41.07 5.59 23.53
CA ASN A 329 41.24 5.38 24.98
C ASN A 329 40.94 3.94 25.43
N LEU A 330 40.22 3.14 24.63
CA LEU A 330 40.05 1.69 24.82
C LEU A 330 41.19 0.85 24.21
N GLY A 331 42.21 1.47 23.61
CA GLY A 331 43.36 0.78 23.02
C GLY A 331 43.15 0.27 21.60
N TYR A 332 42.24 0.86 20.83
CA TYR A 332 42.15 0.65 19.38
C TYR A 332 42.82 1.81 18.63
N GLN A 333 43.81 1.50 17.79
CA GLN A 333 44.50 2.50 16.98
C GLN A 333 43.92 2.52 15.56
N ILE A 334 43.53 3.71 15.08
CA ILE A 334 43.09 3.95 13.69
C ILE A 334 44.32 4.12 12.79
N GLU A 335 44.26 3.60 11.55
CA GLU A 335 45.35 3.80 10.58
C GLU A 335 45.28 5.20 9.94
N SER A 336 46.43 5.71 9.49
CA SER A 336 46.51 7.05 8.89
C SER A 336 45.67 7.16 7.62
N PHE A 337 44.83 8.21 7.55
CA PHE A 337 43.88 8.50 6.47
C PHE A 337 42.66 7.56 6.36
N ASP A 338 42.47 6.64 7.31
CA ASP A 338 41.27 5.80 7.36
C ASP A 338 40.01 6.60 7.78
N ASN A 339 38.82 6.08 7.44
CA ASN A 339 37.53 6.67 7.76
C ASN A 339 37.10 6.24 9.18
N PRO A 340 36.96 7.15 10.17
CA PRO A 340 36.54 6.79 11.53
C PRO A 340 35.25 5.98 11.60
N ALA A 341 34.33 6.22 10.66
CA ALA A 341 33.08 5.47 10.58
C ALA A 341 33.30 3.98 10.23
N ASP A 342 34.24 3.66 9.34
CA ASP A 342 34.52 2.28 8.94
C ASP A 342 35.37 1.59 10.03
N PHE A 343 36.38 2.27 10.58
CA PHE A 343 37.12 1.86 11.79
C PHE A 343 36.20 1.45 12.96
N PHE A 344 35.12 2.20 13.24
CA PHE A 344 34.16 1.83 14.29
C PHE A 344 33.36 0.55 13.96
N MET A 345 33.13 0.26 12.68
CA MET A 345 32.49 -1.00 12.26
C MET A 345 33.45 -2.16 12.46
N ASP A 346 34.72 -2.00 12.08
CA ASP A 346 35.75 -3.04 12.16
C ASP A 346 36.08 -3.42 13.62
N ILE A 347 36.03 -2.45 14.55
CA ILE A 347 36.01 -2.72 16.00
C ILE A 347 34.83 -3.60 16.40
N THR A 348 33.61 -3.31 15.91
CA THR A 348 32.43 -4.12 16.26
C THR A 348 32.41 -5.50 15.59
N ASN A 349 33.03 -5.65 14.42
CA ASN A 349 33.18 -6.93 13.73
C ASN A 349 34.27 -7.81 14.39
N GLY A 350 35.27 -7.20 15.00
CA GLY A 350 36.43 -7.88 15.61
C GLY A 350 37.65 -7.95 14.68
N GLU A 351 37.70 -7.10 13.65
CA GLU A 351 38.74 -7.04 12.64
C GLU A 351 39.84 -6.01 13.01
N ALA A 352 39.49 -4.97 13.79
CA ALA A 352 40.44 -4.00 14.31
C ALA A 352 41.37 -4.57 15.39
N LYS A 353 42.69 -4.32 15.24
CA LYS A 353 43.72 -4.76 16.18
C LYS A 353 43.68 -3.91 17.46
N SER A 354 43.39 -4.55 18.59
CA SER A 354 43.50 -3.94 19.92
C SER A 354 44.92 -4.11 20.46
N THR A 355 45.47 -3.09 21.11
CA THR A 355 46.80 -3.16 21.75
C THR A 355 46.76 -3.74 23.16
N LEU A 356 45.58 -3.92 23.76
CA LEU A 356 45.40 -4.59 25.06
C LEU A 356 45.05 -6.06 24.90
N GLU A 357 45.95 -6.95 25.34
CA GLU A 357 45.72 -8.40 25.42
C GLU A 357 44.58 -8.78 26.39
N SER A 358 44.23 -7.88 27.32
CA SER A 358 43.26 -8.08 28.40
C SER A 358 41.78 -8.14 27.97
N LEU A 359 41.45 -7.88 26.70
CA LEU A 359 40.10 -8.08 26.16
C LEU A 359 39.64 -9.54 26.22
N THR A 360 40.57 -10.47 26.45
CA THR A 360 40.33 -11.90 26.68
C THR A 360 39.75 -12.24 28.07
N ALA A 361 39.82 -11.32 29.04
CA ALA A 361 39.58 -11.60 30.46
C ALA A 361 38.17 -11.22 30.99
N VAL A 362 37.24 -10.83 30.12
CA VAL A 362 35.87 -10.46 30.51
C VAL A 362 34.87 -11.49 30.00
N GLU A 363 34.25 -12.27 30.90
CA GLU A 363 33.23 -13.30 30.60
C GLU A 363 31.87 -12.73 30.13
N SER A 364 31.88 -11.55 29.49
CA SER A 364 30.71 -10.91 28.90
C SER A 364 30.46 -11.43 27.48
N LYS A 365 29.20 -11.69 27.14
CA LYS A 365 28.77 -11.97 25.75
C LYS A 365 28.99 -10.78 24.80
N ASN A 366 29.36 -9.61 25.33
CA ASN A 366 29.62 -8.38 24.59
C ASN A 366 30.59 -7.46 25.39
N PRO A 367 31.92 -7.64 25.27
CA PRO A 367 32.89 -6.91 26.10
C PRO A 367 32.83 -5.39 25.90
N LEU A 368 32.64 -4.93 24.66
CA LEU A 368 32.49 -3.51 24.31
C LEU A 368 31.31 -2.83 25.05
N ALA A 369 30.16 -3.51 25.15
CA ALA A 369 28.99 -2.97 25.86
C ALA A 369 29.21 -2.90 27.37
N SER A 370 29.92 -3.85 27.97
CA SER A 370 30.32 -3.76 29.39
C SER A 370 31.28 -2.59 29.66
N MET A 371 32.27 -2.37 28.79
CA MET A 371 33.17 -1.20 28.93
C MET A 371 32.42 0.12 28.76
N TYR A 372 31.44 0.20 27.83
CA TYR A 372 30.59 1.38 27.71
C TYR A 372 29.75 1.63 28.96
N ARG A 373 29.08 0.60 29.52
CA ARG A 373 28.33 0.72 30.79
C ARG A 373 29.19 1.17 31.98
N GLN A 374 30.48 0.83 31.99
CA GLN A 374 31.43 1.27 33.02
C GLN A 374 32.03 2.66 32.76
N SER A 375 31.87 3.22 31.55
CA SER A 375 32.46 4.50 31.17
C SER A 375 31.74 5.69 31.82
N LYS A 376 32.51 6.75 32.12
CA LYS A 376 31.98 8.02 32.63
C LYS A 376 30.91 8.65 31.71
N LEU A 377 31.04 8.48 30.39
CA LEU A 377 30.06 8.95 29.40
C LEU A 377 28.68 8.32 29.63
N CYS A 378 28.63 7.01 29.89
CA CYS A 378 27.37 6.31 30.15
C CYS A 378 26.81 6.68 31.53
N GLN A 379 27.66 6.83 32.55
CA GLN A 379 27.25 7.25 33.90
C GLN A 379 26.58 8.63 33.87
N THR A 380 27.23 9.65 33.29
CA THR A 380 26.65 11.01 33.19
C THR A 380 25.39 11.07 32.33
N MET A 381 25.28 10.23 31.29
CA MET A 381 24.04 10.10 30.51
C MET A 381 22.90 9.48 31.32
N LEU A 382 23.19 8.50 32.17
CA LEU A 382 22.19 7.89 33.07
C LEU A 382 21.77 8.84 34.19
N GLU A 383 22.71 9.61 34.77
CA GLU A 383 22.43 10.65 35.77
C GLU A 383 21.47 11.72 35.22
N GLU A 384 21.74 12.25 34.02
CA GLU A 384 20.85 13.20 33.34
C GLU A 384 19.48 12.58 33.05
N LEU A 385 19.45 11.31 32.62
CA LEU A 385 18.21 10.64 32.25
C LEU A 385 17.33 10.33 33.47
N ASP A 386 17.90 9.92 34.59
CA ASP A 386 17.14 9.71 35.83
C ASP A 386 16.59 11.04 36.37
N HIS A 387 17.32 12.17 36.24
CA HIS A 387 16.78 13.51 36.50
C HIS A 387 15.56 13.85 35.61
N VAL A 388 15.66 13.63 34.28
CA VAL A 388 14.54 13.83 33.35
C VAL A 388 13.35 12.92 33.73
N THR A 389 13.62 11.70 34.19
CA THR A 389 12.58 10.72 34.54
C THR A 389 11.85 11.07 35.83
N GLN A 390 12.54 11.65 36.83
CA GLN A 390 11.93 12.06 38.11
C GLN A 390 10.87 13.14 37.93
N LEU A 391 11.18 14.22 37.18
CA LEU A 391 10.30 15.37 36.91
C LEU A 391 8.91 15.00 36.36
N ILE A 392 8.78 13.84 35.73
CA ILE A 392 7.56 13.35 35.07
C ILE A 392 6.63 12.65 36.08
N THR A 393 7.21 12.03 37.11
CA THR A 393 6.46 11.20 38.07
C THR A 393 5.51 12.03 38.92
N GLU A 394 5.79 13.32 39.10
CA GLU A 394 4.96 14.27 39.85
C GLU A 394 3.87 14.95 39.01
N GLY A 395 4.01 14.96 37.66
CA GLY A 395 3.14 15.75 36.76
C GLY A 395 2.14 14.95 35.90
N ALA A 396 2.25 13.63 35.83
CA ALA A 396 1.63 12.82 34.77
C ALA A 396 0.14 12.45 34.99
N LYS A 397 -0.78 13.41 34.90
CA LYS A 397 -2.18 13.17 34.48
C LYS A 397 -2.39 13.56 33.03
N GLY A 398 -1.96 12.71 32.10
CA GLY A 398 -2.27 12.87 30.68
C GLY A 398 -3.77 12.74 30.42
N GLN A 399 -4.37 13.74 29.76
CA GLN A 399 -5.65 13.53 29.10
C GLN A 399 -5.40 12.75 27.81
N ASP A 400 -5.79 11.48 27.75
CA ASP A 400 -5.92 10.76 26.48
C ASP A 400 -6.99 11.45 25.63
N ARG A 401 -6.57 12.36 24.76
CA ARG A 401 -7.44 12.87 23.68
C ARG A 401 -7.46 11.83 22.57
N ALA A 402 -8.63 11.61 22.00
CA ALA A 402 -8.76 10.70 20.88
C ALA A 402 -7.88 11.19 19.72
N THR A 403 -7.03 10.31 19.17
CA THR A 403 -6.17 10.59 18.02
C THR A 403 -7.00 10.88 16.77
N ASP A 404 -7.40 12.14 16.60
CA ASP A 404 -8.25 12.54 15.50
C ASP A 404 -7.42 12.90 14.26
N TYR A 405 -7.95 12.55 13.09
CA TYR A 405 -7.24 12.72 11.83
C TYR A 405 -7.36 14.16 11.37
N ALA A 406 -6.32 14.70 10.70
CA ALA A 406 -6.32 16.08 10.17
C ALA A 406 -7.44 16.37 9.15
N THR A 407 -8.12 15.33 8.65
CA THR A 407 -9.17 15.38 7.62
C THR A 407 -10.40 14.56 8.00
N SER A 408 -11.57 14.99 7.54
CA SER A 408 -12.84 14.29 7.78
C SER A 408 -12.99 13.05 6.90
N PHE A 409 -13.76 12.06 7.38
CA PHE A 409 -13.96 10.76 6.72
C PHE A 409 -14.36 10.87 5.24
N LEU A 410 -15.35 11.69 4.91
CA LEU A 410 -15.83 11.88 3.53
C LEU A 410 -14.78 12.56 2.63
N TYR A 411 -13.96 13.47 3.18
CA TYR A 411 -12.87 14.09 2.45
C TYR A 411 -11.75 13.09 2.16
N GLN A 412 -11.34 12.29 3.16
CA GLN A 412 -10.39 11.20 2.98
C GLN A 412 -10.89 10.22 1.90
N MET A 413 -12.16 9.83 1.96
CA MET A 413 -12.78 8.92 0.99
C MET A 413 -12.79 9.48 -0.44
N ARG A 414 -13.11 10.76 -0.62
CA ARG A 414 -13.03 11.42 -1.94
C ARG A 414 -11.59 11.39 -2.51
N VAL A 415 -10.59 11.65 -1.67
CA VAL A 415 -9.18 11.70 -2.09
C VAL A 415 -8.61 10.30 -2.38
N VAL A 416 -8.87 9.31 -1.52
CA VAL A 416 -8.38 7.92 -1.69
C VAL A 416 -9.11 7.19 -2.82
N CYS A 417 -10.42 7.41 -2.99
CA CYS A 417 -11.18 6.89 -4.13
C CYS A 417 -10.71 7.55 -5.43
N GLY A 418 -10.59 8.88 -5.47
CA GLY A 418 -10.06 9.61 -6.64
C GLY A 418 -8.65 9.17 -7.06
N ARG A 419 -7.76 8.91 -6.09
CA ARG A 419 -6.45 8.29 -6.35
C ARG A 419 -6.59 6.90 -6.98
N THR A 420 -7.46 6.05 -6.42
CA THR A 420 -7.65 4.68 -6.90
C THR A 420 -8.22 4.65 -8.31
N VAL A 421 -9.22 5.47 -8.63
CA VAL A 421 -9.76 5.60 -9.99
C VAL A 421 -8.67 6.09 -10.97
N ARG A 422 -7.85 7.08 -10.57
CA ARG A 422 -6.70 7.55 -11.38
C ARG A 422 -5.63 6.47 -11.58
N ASN A 423 -5.44 5.56 -10.63
CA ASN A 423 -4.58 4.39 -10.75
C ASN A 423 -5.13 3.41 -11.79
N THR A 424 -6.39 2.97 -11.65
CA THR A 424 -7.05 2.04 -12.58
C THR A 424 -7.08 2.57 -14.02
N LEU A 425 -7.44 3.85 -14.22
CA LEU A 425 -7.45 4.49 -15.55
C LEU A 425 -6.06 4.58 -16.18
N ARG A 426 -4.99 4.60 -15.38
CA ARG A 426 -3.59 4.63 -15.86
C ARG A 426 -2.95 3.26 -16.03
N ASN A 427 -3.55 2.22 -15.45
CA ASN A 427 -3.16 0.82 -15.67
C ASN A 427 -4.40 -0.02 -16.04
N PRO A 428 -5.01 0.20 -17.22
CA PRO A 428 -6.26 -0.45 -17.61
C PRO A 428 -6.10 -1.93 -18.03
N GLN A 429 -4.91 -2.52 -17.87
CA GLN A 429 -4.61 -3.89 -18.35
C GLN A 429 -5.57 -4.93 -17.75
N THR A 430 -5.80 -4.87 -16.43
CA THR A 430 -6.72 -5.78 -15.72
C THR A 430 -8.16 -5.58 -16.19
N SER A 431 -8.63 -4.34 -16.30
CA SER A 431 -9.98 -3.98 -16.73
C SER A 431 -10.26 -4.46 -18.18
N TYR A 432 -9.30 -4.24 -19.08
CA TYR A 432 -9.39 -4.69 -20.47
C TYR A 432 -9.42 -6.23 -20.57
N ALA A 433 -8.52 -6.91 -19.86
CA ALA A 433 -8.49 -8.38 -19.83
C ALA A 433 -9.79 -8.98 -19.27
N GLN A 434 -10.33 -8.42 -18.18
CA GLN A 434 -11.61 -8.83 -17.61
C GLN A 434 -12.77 -8.61 -18.58
N LEU A 435 -12.83 -7.47 -19.27
CA LEU A 435 -13.89 -7.20 -20.26
C LEU A 435 -13.79 -8.15 -21.46
N ALA A 436 -12.60 -8.36 -22.01
CA ALA A 436 -12.37 -9.25 -23.15
C ALA A 436 -12.72 -10.72 -22.81
N LEU A 437 -12.32 -11.22 -21.63
CA LEU A 437 -12.66 -12.55 -21.16
C LEU A 437 -14.18 -12.70 -20.96
N ASN A 438 -14.85 -11.71 -20.37
CA ASN A 438 -16.31 -11.73 -20.21
C ASN A 438 -17.04 -11.74 -21.56
N ILE A 439 -16.62 -10.94 -22.54
CA ILE A 439 -17.21 -10.97 -23.90
C ILE A 439 -17.01 -12.35 -24.55
N PHE A 440 -15.81 -12.93 -24.44
CA PHE A 440 -15.53 -14.28 -24.94
C PHE A 440 -16.45 -15.34 -24.30
N PHE A 441 -16.57 -15.36 -22.97
CA PHE A 441 -17.44 -16.32 -22.28
C PHE A 441 -18.93 -16.09 -22.57
N ALA A 442 -19.37 -14.83 -22.72
CA ALA A 442 -20.76 -14.53 -23.08
C ALA A 442 -21.14 -15.07 -24.46
N ILE A 443 -20.26 -14.89 -25.46
CA ILE A 443 -20.44 -15.45 -26.80
C ILE A 443 -20.37 -16.98 -26.75
N LEU A 444 -19.42 -17.57 -26.03
CA LEU A 444 -19.29 -19.02 -25.91
C LEU A 444 -20.56 -19.67 -25.33
N VAL A 445 -21.10 -19.14 -24.23
CA VAL A 445 -22.34 -19.65 -23.62
C VAL A 445 -23.55 -19.38 -24.52
N GLY A 446 -23.63 -18.19 -25.12
CA GLY A 446 -24.68 -17.83 -26.07
C GLY A 446 -24.70 -18.68 -27.34
N LEU A 447 -23.57 -19.25 -27.76
CA LEU A 447 -23.49 -20.23 -28.85
C LEU A 447 -23.85 -21.64 -28.41
N ILE A 448 -23.41 -22.08 -27.23
CA ILE A 448 -23.74 -23.42 -26.69
C ILE A 448 -25.23 -23.58 -26.43
N TYR A 449 -25.89 -22.51 -25.93
CA TYR A 449 -27.31 -22.48 -25.59
C TYR A 449 -28.12 -21.58 -26.53
N TYR A 450 -27.74 -21.48 -27.80
CA TYR A 450 -28.37 -20.59 -28.77
C TYR A 450 -29.86 -20.88 -28.96
N GLN A 451 -30.71 -19.86 -28.76
CA GLN A 451 -32.18 -19.89 -28.94
C GLN A 451 -32.88 -21.16 -28.38
N MET A 452 -32.81 -21.39 -27.07
CA MET A 452 -33.31 -22.63 -26.45
C MET A 452 -34.83 -22.84 -26.69
N PRO A 453 -35.25 -23.99 -27.25
CA PRO A 453 -36.65 -24.27 -27.54
C PRO A 453 -37.50 -24.40 -26.27
N LEU A 454 -38.84 -24.38 -26.43
CA LEU A 454 -39.82 -24.56 -25.34
C LEU A 454 -40.35 -26.01 -25.25
N THR A 455 -39.76 -26.94 -26.00
CA THR A 455 -40.08 -28.38 -26.01
C THR A 455 -39.45 -29.14 -24.85
N LEU A 456 -40.26 -29.87 -24.09
CA LEU A 456 -39.79 -30.74 -23.01
C LEU A 456 -39.23 -32.07 -23.55
N PRO A 457 -38.22 -32.67 -22.90
CA PRO A 457 -37.58 -32.24 -21.65
C PRO A 457 -36.48 -31.16 -21.84
N GLU A 458 -35.96 -31.02 -23.06
CA GLU A 458 -34.77 -30.22 -23.40
C GLU A 458 -34.87 -28.76 -22.92
N ALA A 459 -36.05 -28.14 -23.03
CA ALA A 459 -36.31 -26.76 -22.64
C ALA A 459 -35.96 -26.44 -21.18
N LEU A 460 -36.14 -27.40 -20.25
CA LEU A 460 -35.78 -27.26 -18.84
C LEU A 460 -34.32 -27.63 -18.59
N GLN A 461 -33.82 -28.70 -19.20
CA GLN A 461 -32.45 -29.16 -19.01
C GLN A 461 -31.44 -28.13 -19.54
N ASN A 462 -31.69 -27.56 -20.72
CA ASN A 462 -30.81 -26.56 -21.32
C ASN A 462 -30.85 -25.24 -20.52
N ARG A 463 -32.03 -24.76 -20.11
CA ARG A 463 -32.15 -23.53 -19.28
C ARG A 463 -31.46 -23.69 -17.92
N SER A 464 -31.63 -24.83 -17.26
CA SER A 464 -31.03 -25.07 -15.94
C SER A 464 -29.52 -25.31 -16.00
N GLY A 465 -29.03 -26.06 -16.99
CA GLY A 465 -27.58 -26.19 -17.25
C GLY A 465 -26.93 -24.84 -17.58
N ALA A 466 -27.59 -24.01 -18.40
CA ALA A 466 -27.11 -22.69 -18.75
C ALA A 466 -27.04 -21.74 -17.53
N PHE A 467 -28.11 -21.63 -16.74
CA PHE A 467 -28.09 -20.79 -15.53
C PHE A 467 -27.03 -21.26 -14.52
N PHE A 468 -26.86 -22.57 -14.34
CA PHE A 468 -25.79 -23.11 -13.50
C PHE A 468 -24.40 -22.73 -14.01
N PHE A 469 -24.13 -22.87 -15.31
CA PHE A 469 -22.86 -22.47 -15.91
C PHE A 469 -22.59 -20.95 -15.81
N LEU A 470 -23.60 -20.12 -16.09
CA LEU A 470 -23.51 -18.66 -15.96
C LEU A 470 -23.14 -18.25 -14.53
N ILE A 471 -23.77 -18.87 -13.53
CA ILE A 471 -23.50 -18.60 -12.11
C ILE A 471 -22.12 -19.10 -11.67
N ILE A 472 -21.66 -20.26 -12.17
CA ILE A 472 -20.27 -20.70 -12.00
C ILE A 472 -19.29 -19.65 -12.54
N ASN A 473 -19.53 -19.13 -13.74
CA ASN A 473 -18.68 -18.10 -14.33
C ASN A 473 -18.69 -16.80 -13.50
N MET A 474 -19.85 -16.36 -13.00
CA MET A 474 -19.95 -15.18 -12.12
C MET A 474 -19.22 -15.35 -10.78
N VAL A 475 -19.22 -16.55 -10.18
CA VAL A 475 -18.52 -16.78 -8.91
C VAL A 475 -17.00 -16.95 -9.13
N PHE A 476 -16.58 -17.82 -10.06
CA PHE A 476 -15.16 -18.13 -10.28
C PHE A 476 -14.38 -17.07 -11.08
N GLY A 477 -15.03 -16.28 -11.94
CA GLY A 477 -14.36 -15.17 -12.65
C GLY A 477 -13.76 -14.10 -11.72
N ASN A 478 -14.24 -14.04 -10.47
CA ASN A 478 -13.79 -13.09 -9.46
C ASN A 478 -12.53 -13.51 -8.68
N LEU A 479 -11.87 -14.62 -9.03
CA LEU A 479 -10.54 -14.96 -8.48
C LEU A 479 -9.52 -13.82 -8.67
N SER A 480 -9.65 -13.02 -9.74
CA SER A 480 -8.88 -11.80 -9.99
C SER A 480 -9.02 -10.70 -8.92
N ALA A 481 -10.06 -10.74 -8.07
CA ALA A 481 -10.24 -9.81 -6.95
C ALA A 481 -9.27 -10.09 -5.78
N VAL A 482 -8.70 -11.31 -5.70
CA VAL A 482 -7.85 -11.74 -4.58
C VAL A 482 -6.52 -10.98 -4.50
N GLU A 483 -5.98 -10.53 -5.63
CA GLU A 483 -4.70 -9.81 -5.67
C GLU A 483 -4.79 -8.37 -5.14
N LEU A 484 -5.98 -7.76 -5.17
CA LEU A 484 -6.18 -6.33 -4.97
C LEU A 484 -5.68 -5.81 -3.62
N PHE A 485 -5.98 -6.50 -2.51
CA PHE A 485 -5.47 -6.12 -1.18
C PHE A 485 -4.10 -6.73 -0.85
N ILE A 486 -3.65 -7.76 -1.58
CA ILE A 486 -2.32 -8.37 -1.38
C ILE A 486 -1.25 -7.43 -1.94
N ASN A 487 -1.40 -6.96 -3.18
CA ASN A 487 -0.39 -6.18 -3.88
C ASN A 487 -0.20 -4.77 -3.28
N GLU A 488 -1.28 -4.10 -2.83
CA GLU A 488 -1.19 -2.78 -2.20
C GLU A 488 -1.01 -2.83 -0.66
N ARG A 489 -0.84 -4.02 -0.06
CA ARG A 489 -0.75 -4.21 1.40
C ARG A 489 0.35 -3.38 2.06
N ALA A 490 1.51 -3.26 1.41
CA ALA A 490 2.63 -2.46 1.91
C ALA A 490 2.31 -0.96 1.95
N ILE A 491 1.70 -0.43 0.89
CA ILE A 491 1.25 0.97 0.77
C ILE A 491 0.22 1.27 1.86
N PHE A 492 -0.79 0.40 2.01
CA PHE A 492 -1.81 0.56 3.05
C PHE A 492 -1.20 0.59 4.47
N ILE A 493 -0.33 -0.36 4.81
CA ILE A 493 0.28 -0.42 6.14
C ILE A 493 1.13 0.83 6.40
N HIS A 494 1.93 1.26 5.44
CA HIS A 494 2.75 2.47 5.56
C HIS A 494 1.88 3.72 5.79
N GLU A 495 0.95 4.01 4.89
CA GLU A 495 0.09 5.21 4.93
C GLU A 495 -0.80 5.25 6.18
N ASN A 496 -1.36 4.10 6.60
CA ASN A 496 -2.15 3.99 7.83
C ASN A 496 -1.27 4.19 9.09
N SER A 497 -0.03 3.66 9.11
CA SER A 497 0.91 3.87 10.22
C SER A 497 1.51 5.29 10.29
N SER A 498 1.42 6.06 9.20
CA SER A 498 1.80 7.48 9.11
C SER A 498 0.58 8.43 9.16
N GLY A 499 -0.61 7.92 9.51
CA GLY A 499 -1.80 8.75 9.82
C GLY A 499 -2.55 9.34 8.62
N TYR A 500 -2.37 8.82 7.41
CA TYR A 500 -2.95 9.42 6.18
C TYR A 500 -4.50 9.32 6.15
N TYR A 501 -5.07 8.17 6.50
CA TYR A 501 -6.52 7.93 6.47
C TYR A 501 -6.92 6.78 7.40
N ARG A 502 -8.21 6.69 7.73
CA ARG A 502 -8.77 5.59 8.54
C ARG A 502 -8.85 4.29 7.72
N THR A 503 -8.62 3.13 8.34
CA THR A 503 -8.75 1.79 7.72
C THR A 503 -10.04 1.61 6.90
N SER A 504 -11.19 2.04 7.43
CA SER A 504 -12.49 1.92 6.75
C SER A 504 -12.58 2.76 5.47
N VAL A 505 -11.89 3.91 5.41
CA VAL A 505 -11.80 4.74 4.20
C VAL A 505 -11.08 3.99 3.09
N TYR A 506 -9.97 3.31 3.39
CA TYR A 506 -9.21 2.54 2.42
C TYR A 506 -10.06 1.45 1.78
N PHE A 507 -10.65 0.56 2.59
CA PHE A 507 -11.47 -0.54 2.11
C PHE A 507 -12.66 -0.06 1.27
N LEU A 508 -13.43 0.92 1.75
CA LEU A 508 -14.58 1.44 1.00
C LEU A 508 -14.14 2.13 -0.30
N SER A 509 -13.10 2.95 -0.27
CA SER A 509 -12.57 3.63 -1.47
C SER A 509 -12.08 2.65 -2.54
N LYS A 510 -11.47 1.53 -2.12
CA LYS A 510 -11.04 0.44 -3.02
C LYS A 510 -12.26 -0.27 -3.62
N ILE A 511 -13.23 -0.66 -2.78
CA ILE A 511 -14.45 -1.32 -3.23
C ILE A 511 -15.20 -0.46 -4.26
N PHE A 512 -15.49 0.80 -3.96
CA PHE A 512 -16.23 1.66 -4.90
C PHE A 512 -15.49 1.95 -6.21
N ALA A 513 -14.15 2.03 -6.19
CA ALA A 513 -13.34 2.26 -7.39
C ALA A 513 -13.18 1.01 -8.28
N ASP A 514 -13.24 -0.20 -7.73
CA ASP A 514 -13.24 -1.47 -8.48
C ASP A 514 -14.66 -1.84 -8.98
N LEU A 515 -15.69 -1.57 -8.17
CA LEU A 515 -17.08 -1.96 -8.37
C LEU A 515 -17.63 -1.62 -9.76
N ILE A 516 -17.57 -0.35 -10.16
CA ILE A 516 -18.21 0.08 -11.43
C ILE A 516 -17.40 -0.38 -12.65
N PRO A 517 -16.08 -0.09 -12.77
CA PRO A 517 -15.33 -0.38 -14.00
C PRO A 517 -15.03 -1.87 -14.20
N ASN A 518 -14.72 -2.60 -13.13
CA ASN A 518 -14.19 -3.97 -13.21
C ASN A 518 -15.24 -5.05 -12.93
N ARG A 519 -16.36 -4.71 -12.24
CA ARG A 519 -17.46 -5.66 -11.95
C ARG A 519 -18.71 -5.34 -12.76
N ILE A 520 -19.38 -4.22 -12.48
CA ILE A 520 -20.71 -3.93 -13.03
C ILE A 520 -20.70 -3.87 -14.57
N ILE A 521 -19.77 -3.12 -15.18
CA ILE A 521 -19.74 -2.94 -16.64
C ILE A 521 -19.49 -4.29 -17.38
N PRO A 522 -18.45 -5.09 -17.07
CA PRO A 522 -18.25 -6.38 -17.71
C PRO A 522 -19.41 -7.38 -17.53
N ILE A 523 -20.04 -7.42 -16.35
CA ILE A 523 -21.18 -8.31 -16.07
C ILE A 523 -22.43 -7.87 -16.85
N PHE A 524 -22.68 -6.57 -16.98
CA PHE A 524 -23.82 -6.06 -17.73
C PHE A 524 -23.68 -6.37 -19.24
N VAL A 525 -22.48 -6.17 -19.80
CA VAL A 525 -22.15 -6.56 -21.18
C VAL A 525 -22.28 -8.08 -21.40
N PHE A 526 -21.72 -8.88 -20.48
CA PHE A 526 -21.86 -10.34 -20.49
C PHE A 526 -23.34 -10.77 -20.47
N SER A 527 -24.13 -10.18 -19.57
CA SER A 527 -25.55 -10.48 -19.41
C SER A 527 -26.35 -10.10 -20.66
N ALA A 528 -26.08 -8.95 -21.28
CA ALA A 528 -26.75 -8.52 -22.51
C ALA A 528 -26.49 -9.50 -23.67
N ILE A 529 -25.22 -9.87 -23.90
CA ILE A 529 -24.85 -10.81 -24.97
C ILE A 529 -25.49 -12.18 -24.73
N ALA A 530 -25.28 -12.77 -23.54
CA ALA A 530 -25.76 -14.12 -23.25
C ALA A 530 -27.30 -14.21 -23.28
N TYR A 531 -28.01 -13.25 -22.66
CA TYR A 531 -29.47 -13.31 -22.50
C TYR A 531 -30.21 -13.35 -23.85
N TYR A 532 -29.81 -12.50 -24.79
CA TYR A 532 -30.44 -12.42 -26.11
C TYR A 532 -29.99 -13.53 -27.06
N MET A 533 -28.72 -13.98 -27.01
CA MET A 533 -28.29 -15.16 -27.78
C MET A 533 -28.99 -16.44 -27.33
N MET A 534 -29.26 -16.58 -26.03
CA MET A 534 -29.95 -17.74 -25.45
C MET A 534 -31.44 -17.85 -25.77
N GLY A 535 -32.07 -16.78 -26.28
CA GLY A 535 -33.51 -16.75 -26.54
C GLY A 535 -34.37 -16.79 -25.26
N LEU A 536 -33.89 -16.16 -24.19
CA LEU A 536 -34.66 -16.01 -22.93
C LEU A 536 -35.82 -15.01 -23.10
N LYS A 537 -36.71 -14.99 -22.11
CA LYS A 537 -37.96 -14.20 -22.09
C LYS A 537 -37.76 -12.73 -22.56
N PRO A 538 -38.37 -12.27 -23.67
CA PRO A 538 -38.02 -11.01 -24.35
C PRO A 538 -38.50 -9.72 -23.63
N ALA A 539 -38.80 -9.77 -22.33
CA ALA A 539 -39.27 -8.63 -21.55
C ALA A 539 -38.10 -7.87 -20.92
N PHE A 540 -38.00 -6.55 -21.17
CA PHE A 540 -36.93 -5.70 -20.61
C PHE A 540 -36.79 -5.79 -19.08
N VAL A 541 -37.91 -5.90 -18.35
CA VAL A 541 -37.89 -6.07 -16.89
C VAL A 541 -37.24 -7.41 -16.49
N ALA A 542 -37.49 -8.49 -17.23
CA ALA A 542 -36.88 -9.80 -16.98
C ALA A 542 -35.38 -9.80 -17.30
N PHE A 543 -34.95 -9.08 -18.35
CA PHE A 543 -33.53 -8.83 -18.62
C PHE A 543 -32.86 -8.06 -17.46
N MET A 544 -33.47 -6.97 -16.99
CA MET A 544 -32.90 -6.16 -15.90
C MET A 544 -32.84 -6.95 -14.57
N CYS A 545 -33.86 -7.74 -14.23
CA CYS A 545 -33.84 -8.64 -13.08
C CYS A 545 -32.75 -9.73 -13.19
N PHE A 546 -32.51 -10.25 -14.40
CA PHE A 546 -31.44 -11.21 -14.68
C PHE A 546 -30.03 -10.58 -14.54
N ALA A 547 -29.81 -9.42 -15.17
CA ALA A 547 -28.53 -8.71 -15.07
C ALA A 547 -28.22 -8.25 -13.63
N LEU A 548 -29.24 -7.85 -12.87
CA LEU A 548 -29.14 -7.56 -11.43
C LEU A 548 -28.76 -8.82 -10.63
N THR A 549 -29.41 -9.96 -10.92
CA THR A 549 -29.10 -11.26 -10.28
C THR A 549 -27.64 -11.67 -10.52
N MET A 550 -27.17 -11.62 -11.77
CA MET A 550 -25.78 -11.96 -12.11
C MET A 550 -24.78 -11.00 -11.45
N SER A 551 -25.13 -9.72 -11.36
CA SER A 551 -24.32 -8.71 -10.65
C SER A 551 -24.23 -8.99 -9.15
N LEU A 552 -25.33 -9.32 -8.48
CA LEU A 552 -25.36 -9.57 -7.03
C LEU A 552 -24.68 -10.91 -6.65
N VAL A 553 -24.88 -11.96 -7.46
CA VAL A 553 -24.13 -13.23 -7.34
C VAL A 553 -22.62 -13.01 -7.43
N SER A 554 -22.19 -12.23 -8.43
CA SER A 554 -20.79 -11.87 -8.62
C SER A 554 -20.24 -11.07 -7.43
N LEU A 555 -20.99 -10.07 -6.94
CA LEU A 555 -20.58 -9.26 -5.78
C LEU A 555 -20.50 -10.05 -4.47
N ALA A 556 -21.37 -11.05 -4.27
CA ALA A 556 -21.25 -11.97 -3.14
C ALA A 556 -19.95 -12.80 -3.23
N GLY A 557 -19.59 -13.27 -4.43
CA GLY A 557 -18.30 -13.94 -4.69
C GLY A 557 -17.09 -13.04 -4.43
N VAL A 558 -17.13 -11.78 -4.89
CA VAL A 558 -16.12 -10.75 -4.60
C VAL A 558 -16.00 -10.49 -3.09
N GLY A 559 -17.11 -10.45 -2.36
CA GLY A 559 -17.12 -10.27 -0.90
C GLY A 559 -16.31 -11.35 -0.17
N LEU A 560 -16.47 -12.62 -0.56
CA LEU A 560 -15.66 -13.71 -0.02
C LEU A 560 -14.19 -13.61 -0.47
N ALA A 561 -13.93 -13.24 -1.73
CA ALA A 561 -12.58 -13.02 -2.25
C ALA A 561 -11.82 -11.94 -1.47
N PHE A 562 -12.47 -10.82 -1.16
CA PHE A 562 -11.90 -9.74 -0.35
C PHE A 562 -11.66 -10.14 1.11
N LEU A 563 -12.53 -10.96 1.72
CA LEU A 563 -12.32 -11.50 3.06
C LEU A 563 -11.05 -12.38 3.13
N VAL A 564 -10.86 -13.28 2.15
CA VAL A 564 -9.66 -14.13 2.06
C VAL A 564 -8.42 -13.29 1.74
N SER A 565 -8.51 -12.34 0.81
CA SER A 565 -7.44 -11.43 0.40
C SER A 565 -6.92 -10.56 1.57
N ALA A 566 -7.80 -10.04 2.43
CA ALA A 566 -7.40 -9.28 3.62
C ALA A 566 -6.73 -10.19 4.67
N SER A 567 -7.25 -11.40 4.85
CA SER A 567 -6.79 -12.36 5.87
C SER A 567 -5.42 -12.97 5.57
N VAL A 568 -5.05 -13.11 4.29
CA VAL A 568 -3.89 -13.89 3.83
C VAL A 568 -2.81 -13.00 3.21
N SER A 569 -1.54 -13.39 3.30
CA SER A 569 -0.39 -12.64 2.75
C SER A 569 0.22 -13.25 1.48
N SER A 570 -0.22 -14.45 1.07
CA SER A 570 0.27 -15.16 -0.11
C SER A 570 -0.88 -15.52 -1.05
N PHE A 571 -0.75 -15.15 -2.33
CA PHE A 571 -1.74 -15.43 -3.38
C PHE A 571 -2.07 -16.93 -3.52
N ALA A 572 -1.05 -17.80 -3.45
CA ALA A 572 -1.25 -19.24 -3.57
C ALA A 572 -2.13 -19.82 -2.44
N MET A 573 -1.93 -19.35 -1.20
CA MET A 573 -2.77 -19.75 -0.06
C MET A 573 -4.17 -19.18 -0.17
N ALA A 574 -4.32 -17.95 -0.65
CA ALA A 574 -5.62 -17.32 -0.86
C ALA A 574 -6.45 -18.04 -1.94
N ASN A 575 -5.82 -18.47 -3.04
CA ASN A 575 -6.49 -19.24 -4.11
C ASN A 575 -7.02 -20.60 -3.62
N ILE A 576 -6.24 -21.32 -2.80
CA ILE A 576 -6.70 -22.58 -2.17
C ILE A 576 -7.88 -22.32 -1.21
N LEU A 577 -7.79 -21.26 -0.40
CA LEU A 577 -8.78 -20.91 0.61
C LEU A 577 -10.10 -20.35 0.05
N ILE A 578 -10.13 -19.85 -1.19
CA ILE A 578 -11.37 -19.41 -1.86
C ILE A 578 -11.99 -20.51 -2.73
N ALA A 579 -11.18 -21.32 -3.41
CA ALA A 579 -11.67 -22.36 -4.30
C ALA A 579 -12.47 -23.45 -3.56
N LEU A 580 -12.00 -23.88 -2.38
CA LEU A 580 -12.67 -24.92 -1.60
C LEU A 580 -14.08 -24.50 -1.12
N PRO A 581 -14.29 -23.31 -0.52
CA PRO A 581 -15.63 -22.79 -0.24
C PRO A 581 -16.51 -22.64 -1.48
N PHE A 582 -16.00 -22.16 -2.61
CA PHE A 582 -16.79 -22.04 -3.84
C PHE A 582 -17.25 -23.40 -4.39
N VAL A 583 -16.37 -24.40 -4.43
CA VAL A 583 -16.75 -25.79 -4.83
C VAL A 583 -17.77 -26.38 -3.86
N PHE A 584 -17.58 -26.17 -2.55
CA PHE A 584 -18.54 -26.63 -1.53
C PHE A 584 -19.91 -25.98 -1.71
N MET A 585 -19.97 -24.65 -1.87
CA MET A 585 -21.22 -23.92 -2.15
C MET A 585 -21.90 -24.39 -3.45
N MET A 586 -21.12 -24.70 -4.50
CA MET A 586 -21.64 -25.18 -5.78
C MET A 586 -22.45 -26.47 -5.65
N VAL A 587 -21.98 -27.44 -4.85
CA VAL A 587 -22.69 -28.71 -4.59
C VAL A 587 -24.06 -28.46 -3.97
N PHE A 588 -24.16 -27.54 -3.01
CA PHE A 588 -25.41 -27.15 -2.36
C PHE A 588 -26.22 -26.08 -3.12
N GLY A 589 -25.86 -25.77 -4.37
CA GLY A 589 -26.60 -24.84 -5.22
C GLY A 589 -27.97 -25.36 -5.69
N GLY A 590 -28.21 -26.68 -5.61
CA GLY A 590 -29.50 -27.30 -5.93
C GLY A 590 -29.66 -27.83 -7.36
N TYR A 591 -28.68 -27.60 -8.24
CA TYR A 591 -28.63 -28.23 -9.58
C TYR A 591 -28.02 -29.64 -9.55
N LEU A 592 -26.87 -29.81 -8.88
CA LEU A 592 -26.16 -31.11 -8.79
C LEU A 592 -26.79 -32.09 -7.79
N VAL A 593 -27.46 -31.57 -6.75
CA VAL A 593 -28.09 -32.35 -5.68
C VAL A 593 -29.46 -31.75 -5.40
N ASN A 594 -30.52 -32.57 -5.48
CA ASN A 594 -31.86 -32.12 -5.14
C ASN A 594 -31.95 -31.84 -3.62
N LEU A 595 -32.17 -30.57 -3.29
CA LEU A 595 -32.15 -30.06 -1.92
C LEU A 595 -33.28 -30.61 -1.03
N ASN A 596 -34.37 -31.08 -1.65
CA ASN A 596 -35.56 -31.60 -0.95
C ASN A 596 -35.38 -33.06 -0.52
N SER A 597 -34.47 -33.79 -1.15
CA SER A 597 -34.07 -35.15 -0.77
C SER A 597 -32.86 -35.21 0.19
N MET A 598 -32.32 -34.07 0.63
CA MET A 598 -31.17 -34.06 1.54
C MET A 598 -31.58 -34.34 3.00
N LEU A 599 -30.66 -34.97 3.75
CA LEU A 599 -30.80 -35.18 5.19
C LEU A 599 -31.04 -33.84 5.92
N SER A 600 -32.00 -33.83 6.85
CA SER A 600 -32.44 -32.61 7.56
C SER A 600 -31.30 -31.85 8.22
N TRP A 601 -30.34 -32.56 8.84
CA TRP A 601 -29.18 -31.97 9.51
C TRP A 601 -28.15 -31.33 8.57
N LEU A 602 -28.18 -31.64 7.26
CA LEU A 602 -27.38 -30.97 6.22
C LEU A 602 -28.14 -29.80 5.57
N SER A 603 -29.46 -29.71 5.76
CA SER A 603 -30.33 -28.79 5.00
C SER A 603 -30.08 -27.30 5.28
N TRP A 604 -29.29 -26.95 6.31
CA TRP A 604 -28.87 -25.57 6.56
C TRP A 604 -27.77 -25.08 5.60
N LEU A 605 -26.94 -25.98 5.07
CA LEU A 605 -25.81 -25.63 4.18
C LEU A 605 -26.26 -24.94 2.89
N LYS A 606 -27.49 -25.22 2.42
CA LYS A 606 -28.07 -24.58 1.23
C LYS A 606 -28.22 -23.06 1.38
N TRP A 607 -28.42 -22.56 2.60
CA TRP A 607 -28.53 -21.12 2.90
C TRP A 607 -27.18 -20.39 2.93
N ILE A 608 -26.06 -21.12 2.84
CA ILE A 608 -24.71 -20.56 2.68
C ILE A 608 -24.30 -20.52 1.20
N SER A 609 -25.05 -21.20 0.31
CA SER A 609 -24.72 -21.27 -1.11
C SER A 609 -25.17 -20.03 -1.89
N ILE A 610 -24.19 -19.21 -2.30
CA ILE A 610 -24.37 -18.13 -3.29
C ILE A 610 -25.01 -18.69 -4.59
N PHE A 611 -24.66 -19.92 -4.96
CA PHE A 611 -25.17 -20.59 -6.17
C PHE A 611 -26.68 -20.85 -6.08
N LYS A 612 -27.19 -21.22 -4.89
CA LYS A 612 -28.62 -21.44 -4.68
C LYS A 612 -29.41 -20.16 -4.95
N TYR A 613 -29.06 -19.06 -4.29
CA TYR A 613 -29.78 -17.80 -4.42
C TYR A 613 -29.77 -17.27 -5.86
N GLY A 614 -28.63 -17.39 -6.55
CA GLY A 614 -28.54 -17.07 -7.99
C GLY A 614 -29.44 -17.95 -8.86
N LEU A 615 -29.46 -19.26 -8.62
CA LEU A 615 -30.25 -20.22 -9.39
C LEU A 615 -31.75 -20.01 -9.17
N ASP A 616 -32.19 -19.94 -7.91
CA ASP A 616 -33.59 -19.69 -7.57
C ASP A 616 -34.10 -18.38 -8.20
N ALA A 617 -33.33 -17.29 -8.11
CA ALA A 617 -33.68 -16.01 -8.73
C ALA A 617 -33.77 -16.10 -10.26
N ALA A 618 -32.81 -16.75 -10.93
CA ALA A 618 -32.84 -16.97 -12.37
C ALA A 618 -34.03 -17.84 -12.81
N PHE A 619 -34.32 -18.91 -12.06
CA PHE A 619 -35.46 -19.80 -12.28
C PHE A 619 -36.80 -19.07 -12.14
N ILE A 620 -37.00 -18.28 -11.07
CA ILE A 620 -38.25 -17.51 -10.88
C ILE A 620 -38.41 -16.47 -12.00
N ASN A 621 -37.34 -15.82 -12.43
CA ASN A 621 -37.39 -14.77 -13.45
C ASN A 621 -37.75 -15.29 -14.85
N GLU A 622 -37.15 -16.42 -15.28
CA GLU A 622 -37.44 -17.06 -16.56
C GLU A 622 -38.76 -17.85 -16.51
N PHE A 623 -38.90 -18.82 -15.59
CA PHE A 623 -39.99 -19.82 -15.66
C PHE A 623 -41.38 -19.29 -15.28
N LYS A 624 -41.48 -18.20 -14.49
CA LYS A 624 -42.77 -17.64 -14.08
C LYS A 624 -43.52 -17.05 -15.28
N GLY A 625 -44.70 -17.59 -15.59
CA GLY A 625 -45.49 -17.24 -16.76
C GLY A 625 -44.94 -17.79 -18.09
N GLN A 626 -44.02 -18.76 -18.08
CA GLN A 626 -43.64 -19.52 -19.28
C GLN A 626 -44.50 -20.77 -19.43
N LEU A 627 -44.77 -21.15 -20.68
CA LEU A 627 -45.53 -22.34 -21.05
C LEU A 627 -44.62 -23.28 -21.86
N PHE A 628 -44.48 -24.52 -21.40
CA PHE A 628 -43.63 -25.54 -22.02
C PHE A 628 -44.47 -26.64 -22.67
N SER A 629 -44.10 -27.07 -23.88
CA SER A 629 -44.86 -28.07 -24.64
C SER A 629 -44.25 -29.47 -24.52
N SER A 630 -45.05 -30.46 -24.15
CA SER A 630 -44.68 -31.88 -24.10
C SER A 630 -45.68 -32.70 -24.91
N ASN A 631 -45.31 -33.01 -26.17
CA ASN A 631 -46.08 -33.73 -27.20
C ASN A 631 -47.51 -33.20 -27.45
N THR A 632 -48.44 -33.45 -26.53
CA THR A 632 -49.86 -33.04 -26.60
C THR A 632 -50.31 -32.18 -25.40
N THR A 633 -49.41 -31.90 -24.45
CA THR A 633 -49.71 -31.17 -23.20
C THR A 633 -48.91 -29.88 -23.10
N ILE A 634 -49.50 -28.86 -22.47
CA ILE A 634 -48.83 -27.61 -22.11
C ILE A 634 -48.67 -27.60 -20.58
N ILE A 635 -47.44 -27.44 -20.11
CA ILE A 635 -47.06 -27.47 -18.70
C ILE A 635 -46.55 -26.08 -18.30
N PRO A 636 -47.14 -25.44 -17.27
CA PRO A 636 -46.69 -24.13 -16.79
C PRO A 636 -45.37 -24.24 -16.00
N GLY A 637 -44.47 -23.27 -16.16
CA GLY A 637 -43.17 -23.24 -15.48
C GLY A 637 -43.28 -23.23 -13.95
N GLU A 638 -44.37 -22.72 -13.39
CA GLU A 638 -44.70 -22.77 -11.96
C GLU A 638 -44.74 -24.20 -11.40
N LEU A 639 -45.05 -25.21 -12.23
CA LEU A 639 -45.06 -26.61 -11.80
C LEU A 639 -43.64 -27.13 -11.53
N PHE A 640 -42.66 -26.71 -12.35
CA PHE A 640 -41.24 -26.99 -12.09
C PHE A 640 -40.75 -26.27 -10.82
N LEU A 641 -41.09 -24.99 -10.65
CA LEU A 641 -40.71 -24.21 -9.47
C LEU A 641 -41.24 -24.85 -8.17
N LYS A 642 -42.51 -25.30 -8.17
CA LYS A 642 -43.10 -26.08 -7.07
C LYS A 642 -42.38 -27.42 -6.84
N GLY A 643 -42.02 -28.14 -7.90
CA GLY A 643 -41.26 -29.40 -7.79
C GLY A 643 -39.88 -29.25 -7.16
N GLN A 644 -39.23 -28.09 -7.37
CA GLN A 644 -37.97 -27.72 -6.72
C GLN A 644 -38.15 -27.12 -5.31
N GLY A 645 -39.38 -26.86 -4.86
CA GLY A 645 -39.65 -26.22 -3.57
C GLY A 645 -39.30 -24.72 -3.53
N ILE A 646 -39.31 -24.04 -4.68
CA ILE A 646 -38.97 -22.63 -4.83
C ILE A 646 -40.25 -21.78 -4.71
N ASP A 647 -40.26 -20.80 -3.81
CA ASP A 647 -41.32 -19.79 -3.80
C ASP A 647 -41.16 -18.84 -4.99
N TYR A 648 -42.17 -18.81 -5.85
CA TYR A 648 -42.23 -17.97 -7.04
C TYR A 648 -43.12 -16.72 -6.83
N SER A 649 -43.49 -16.40 -5.58
CA SER A 649 -44.10 -15.12 -5.22
C SER A 649 -43.17 -13.94 -5.55
N THR A 650 -43.68 -12.72 -5.47
CA THR A 650 -42.84 -11.52 -5.62
C THR A 650 -41.81 -11.42 -4.48
N TRP A 651 -42.15 -11.89 -3.28
CA TRP A 651 -41.22 -11.97 -2.17
C TRP A 651 -40.13 -13.03 -2.42
N GLY A 652 -40.51 -14.23 -2.87
CA GLY A 652 -39.57 -15.33 -3.14
C GLY A 652 -38.45 -14.97 -4.13
N PHE A 653 -38.72 -14.09 -5.11
CA PHE A 653 -37.65 -13.53 -5.95
C PHE A 653 -36.69 -12.61 -5.17
N TRP A 654 -37.23 -11.63 -4.43
CA TRP A 654 -36.43 -10.64 -3.70
C TRP A 654 -35.75 -11.18 -2.43
N GLN A 655 -36.26 -12.27 -1.85
CA GLN A 655 -35.64 -13.00 -0.75
C GLN A 655 -34.25 -13.52 -1.15
N ASN A 656 -34.06 -13.91 -2.42
CA ASN A 656 -32.74 -14.32 -2.94
C ASN A 656 -31.75 -13.16 -3.11
N GLN A 657 -32.22 -11.91 -3.06
CA GLN A 657 -31.42 -10.69 -3.19
C GLN A 657 -31.28 -9.93 -1.85
N SER A 658 -31.97 -10.41 -0.80
CA SER A 658 -32.09 -9.74 0.49
C SER A 658 -31.49 -10.61 1.58
N PHE A 659 -30.39 -10.17 2.19
CA PHE A 659 -29.90 -10.77 3.43
C PHE A 659 -30.97 -10.62 4.53
N SER A 660 -31.24 -11.72 5.24
CA SER A 660 -32.01 -11.77 6.48
C SER A 660 -31.13 -12.15 7.66
#